data_AF-A0A9D1FU86-F1
#
_entry.id   AF-A0A9D1FU86-F1
#
_cell.length_a   1.000
_cell.length_b   1.000
_cell.length_c   1.000
_cell.angle_alpha   90.00
_cell.angle_beta   90.00
_cell.angle_gamma   90.00
#
_symmetry.space_group_name_H-M   'P 1'
#
loop_
_entity.id
_entity.type
_entity.pdbx_description
1 polymer ?
#
loop_
_entity_poly.entity_id
_entity_poly.type
_entity_poly.pdbx_seq_one_letter_code
_entity_poly.pdbx_strand_id
1 'polypeptide(L)'
;MALKTTGICPENSLYFVALGAAFSSVESIDIDAALKNIAGYDANAAFRFIPPLFENEAEYEAFRERHASCRAPRGDIASYRGKAYLGVDAGSTTVKAVVMGENKEVLDSIYRSNSGNPVPIVLEYLLELRRKYPNLTFASSAVTGYGEELLKNAFGMDFGIVETVAHFTAAKTFLPDVDFVIDIGGQDMKCFKIRKGAIDNIFLNEACSSGCGSFLQTFANTLGYSIEDFAKLGLFAKHPVDLGSRCTVFMNSSVKQAQKDGATTEDISAGLSVSVVKNAIYKVIRVASAEELGRRIVVQGGTFLNDAVLRVFEKEMGVNVVRPDISGLMGAYGAAVYAQSRAKSSSTLLSLEDLENFKHEVKVTTCGLCNNHCRLTINVFPGNRRFIGGNRCEKPVTRRAEQNKELNMYAYKLAQLLSYRPVEGPRGKIGIPMGLNMYELLPFWYTLFTKLGFEVVTSPLSSRELYLEGQSTIPSDTVCFPAKLMHGHVLSLIDQGIRSIFYPCMSYNFDEKMGDNHYNCPVVAYYPEVIAANTTALEGLNFIHDYVGIHRRHDFPGKFHEILSHYFKGISQREVKEAAEAAYAEYYGYLDRIRRKGKEMIEEARAEKKPIIILSGRPYHLDPEINHGIDKLITSLGAAVISEDVVSDEVHKFPTHVLNQWTYHARLYAAARYVGTQPDMNLVQLVSFGCGVDAITTDEVRSILEEKEKIYTQIKIDEITNLGAVKIRLRSLFAALEQENERRS
;
A
#
# COMPACT_ATOMS: atom_id res chain seq x y z
N MET A 1 -4.19 -12.78 -37.79
CA MET A 1 -4.30 -13.95 -38.70
C MET A 1 -2.89 -14.36 -39.12
N ALA A 2 -2.26 -15.35 -38.48
CA ALA A 2 -0.78 -15.41 -38.45
C ALA A 2 -0.10 -16.64 -39.06
N LEU A 3 -0.78 -17.70 -39.54
CA LEU A 3 -0.05 -18.91 -39.97
C LEU A 3 -0.42 -19.54 -41.33
N LYS A 4 -1.51 -19.15 -42.02
CA LYS A 4 -1.91 -19.69 -43.36
C LYS A 4 -1.79 -21.23 -43.51
N THR A 5 -1.94 -21.99 -42.43
CA THR A 5 -1.89 -23.46 -42.45
C THR A 5 -3.30 -24.03 -42.46
N THR A 6 -3.54 -25.05 -43.29
CA THR A 6 -4.75 -25.89 -43.27
C THR A 6 -4.55 -27.08 -42.34
N GLY A 7 -5.44 -27.23 -41.35
CA GLY A 7 -5.48 -28.37 -40.44
C GLY A 7 -6.65 -29.28 -40.75
N ILE A 8 -6.50 -30.58 -40.47
CA ILE A 8 -7.59 -31.55 -40.47
C ILE A 8 -8.16 -31.61 -39.06
N CYS A 9 -9.47 -31.41 -38.89
CA CYS A 9 -10.17 -31.63 -37.64
C CYS A 9 -10.89 -33.00 -37.72
N PRO A 10 -10.36 -34.05 -37.08
CA PRO A 10 -11.01 -35.36 -37.10
C PRO A 10 -12.39 -35.31 -36.44
N GLU A 11 -13.30 -36.15 -36.93
CA GLU A 11 -14.70 -36.24 -36.47
C GLU A 11 -14.79 -36.55 -34.95
N ASN A 12 -13.83 -37.31 -34.42
CA ASN A 12 -13.72 -37.66 -33.00
C ASN A 12 -12.59 -36.90 -32.27
N SER A 13 -12.18 -35.74 -32.78
CA SER A 13 -11.04 -34.96 -32.22
C SER A 13 -11.11 -34.73 -30.71
N LEU A 14 -12.31 -34.57 -30.16
CA LEU A 14 -12.55 -34.38 -28.72
C LEU A 14 -12.26 -35.63 -27.87
N TYR A 15 -12.21 -36.82 -28.50
CA TYR A 15 -12.09 -38.12 -27.81
C TYR A 15 -10.72 -38.78 -28.02
N PHE A 16 -9.81 -38.16 -28.76
CA PHE A 16 -8.52 -38.77 -29.13
C PHE A 16 -7.64 -39.11 -27.91
N VAL A 17 -7.72 -38.32 -26.84
CA VAL A 17 -7.01 -38.62 -25.59
C VAL A 17 -7.59 -39.86 -24.91
N ALA A 18 -8.92 -40.00 -24.88
CA ALA A 18 -9.59 -41.17 -24.32
C ALA A 18 -9.35 -42.42 -25.18
N LEU A 19 -9.38 -42.28 -26.50
CA LEU A 19 -9.03 -43.36 -27.44
C LEU A 19 -7.56 -43.77 -27.30
N GLY A 20 -6.64 -42.82 -27.17
CA GLY A 20 -5.23 -43.09 -26.93
C GLY A 20 -5.00 -43.84 -25.61
N ALA A 21 -5.71 -43.45 -24.55
CA ALA A 21 -5.69 -44.17 -23.28
C ALA A 21 -6.23 -45.60 -23.42
N ALA A 22 -7.35 -45.78 -24.14
CA ALA A 22 -7.93 -47.09 -24.40
C ALA A 22 -7.00 -47.99 -25.24
N PHE A 23 -6.39 -47.46 -26.31
CA PHE A 23 -5.43 -48.19 -27.16
C PHE A 23 -4.13 -48.53 -26.43
N SER A 24 -3.77 -47.78 -25.39
CA SER A 24 -2.58 -48.03 -24.58
C SER A 24 -2.85 -49.04 -23.45
N SER A 25 -4.10 -49.47 -23.27
CA SER A 25 -4.42 -50.50 -22.26
C SER A 25 -3.88 -51.85 -22.71
N VAL A 26 -3.09 -52.47 -21.84
CA VAL A 26 -2.48 -53.79 -22.08
C VAL A 26 -3.30 -54.93 -21.44
N GLU A 27 -4.32 -54.59 -20.66
CA GLU A 27 -5.17 -55.53 -19.93
C GLU A 27 -6.62 -55.45 -20.41
N SER A 28 -7.30 -56.59 -20.53
CA SER A 28 -8.74 -56.63 -20.84
C SER A 28 -9.55 -56.50 -19.56
N ILE A 29 -10.47 -55.54 -19.52
CA ILE A 29 -11.36 -55.32 -18.37
C ILE A 29 -12.77 -55.79 -18.73
N ASP A 30 -13.39 -56.50 -17.79
CA ASP A 30 -14.82 -56.84 -17.83
C ASP A 30 -15.65 -55.60 -17.49
N ILE A 31 -16.52 -55.20 -18.42
CA ILE A 31 -17.37 -54.00 -18.31
C ILE A 31 -18.36 -54.12 -17.16
N ASP A 32 -18.92 -55.31 -16.92
CA ASP A 32 -19.88 -55.53 -15.83
C ASP A 32 -19.19 -55.44 -14.46
N ALA A 33 -17.95 -55.91 -14.37
CA ALA A 33 -17.12 -55.74 -13.18
C ALA A 33 -16.73 -54.26 -12.96
N ALA A 34 -16.38 -53.53 -14.02
CA ALA A 34 -16.09 -52.10 -13.94
C ALA A 34 -17.32 -51.29 -13.51
N LEU A 35 -18.50 -51.59 -14.05
CA LEU A 35 -19.76 -50.95 -13.68
C LEU A 35 -20.14 -51.24 -12.23
N LYS A 36 -19.94 -52.47 -11.74
CA LYS A 36 -20.09 -52.79 -10.31
C LYS A 36 -19.11 -52.03 -9.42
N ASN A 37 -17.85 -51.90 -9.83
CA ASN A 37 -16.84 -51.15 -9.09
C ASN A 37 -17.17 -49.65 -9.04
N ILE A 38 -17.70 -49.07 -10.13
CA ILE A 38 -18.17 -47.69 -10.17
C ILE A 38 -19.43 -47.52 -9.30
N ALA A 39 -20.36 -48.47 -9.35
CA ALA A 39 -21.58 -48.43 -8.54
C ALA A 39 -21.29 -48.61 -7.03
N GLY A 40 -20.22 -49.32 -6.68
CA GLY A 40 -19.71 -49.48 -5.31
C GLY A 40 -18.64 -48.46 -4.92
N TYR A 41 -18.29 -47.52 -5.80
CA TYR A 41 -17.32 -46.47 -5.51
C TYR A 41 -17.99 -45.42 -4.63
N ASP A 42 -17.94 -45.63 -3.32
CA ASP A 42 -18.13 -44.56 -2.37
C ASP A 42 -16.92 -43.64 -2.50
N ALA A 43 -17.17 -42.34 -2.72
CA ALA A 43 -16.12 -41.34 -2.81
C ALA A 43 -15.44 -41.21 -1.43
N ASN A 44 -14.52 -42.12 -1.12
CA ASN A 44 -13.52 -41.90 -0.10
C ASN A 44 -12.79 -40.63 -0.53
N ALA A 45 -13.05 -39.54 0.19
CA ALA A 45 -12.62 -38.18 -0.12
C ALA A 45 -11.17 -38.18 -0.62
N ALA A 46 -11.00 -38.09 -1.94
CA ALA A 46 -9.68 -38.08 -2.58
C ALA A 46 -9.07 -36.66 -2.54
N PHE A 47 -9.48 -35.84 -1.58
CA PHE A 47 -9.00 -34.48 -1.39
C PHE A 47 -8.48 -34.29 0.03
N ARG A 48 -7.50 -33.40 0.17
CA ARG A 48 -6.97 -33.03 1.49
C ARG A 48 -8.03 -32.23 2.25
N PHE A 49 -8.33 -32.67 3.47
CA PHE A 49 -9.25 -31.98 4.37
C PHE A 49 -8.58 -31.68 5.71
N ILE A 50 -9.14 -30.72 6.44
CA ILE A 50 -8.73 -30.35 7.80
C ILE A 50 -9.83 -30.74 8.80
N PRO A 51 -9.57 -30.71 10.13
CA PRO A 51 -10.58 -31.02 11.12
C PRO A 51 -11.82 -30.10 11.03
N PRO A 52 -13.01 -30.60 11.41
CA PRO A 52 -14.24 -29.80 11.48
C PRO A 52 -14.10 -28.51 12.28
N LEU A 53 -14.89 -27.49 11.93
CA LEU A 53 -14.90 -26.21 12.66
C LEU A 53 -15.50 -26.38 14.07
N PHE A 54 -16.53 -27.19 14.18
CA PHE A 54 -17.12 -27.64 15.44
C PHE A 54 -17.21 -29.17 15.43
N GLU A 55 -16.91 -29.80 16.56
CA GLU A 55 -17.03 -31.24 16.76
C GLU A 55 -18.49 -31.67 16.85
N ASN A 56 -19.34 -30.81 17.44
CA ASN A 56 -20.76 -31.07 17.65
C ASN A 56 -21.56 -29.77 17.85
N GLU A 57 -22.88 -29.91 17.87
CA GLU A 57 -23.81 -28.79 18.03
C GLU A 57 -23.73 -28.13 19.42
N ALA A 58 -23.40 -28.90 20.46
CA ALA A 58 -23.23 -28.34 21.82
C ALA A 58 -22.03 -27.39 21.91
N GLU A 59 -20.93 -27.69 21.22
CA GLU A 59 -19.77 -26.80 21.10
C GLU A 59 -20.15 -25.49 20.38
N TYR A 60 -20.95 -25.60 19.32
CA TYR A 60 -21.44 -24.43 18.59
C TYR A 60 -22.37 -23.56 19.45
N GLU A 61 -23.26 -24.16 20.24
CA GLU A 61 -24.15 -23.39 21.10
C GLU A 61 -23.37 -22.67 22.21
N ALA A 62 -22.40 -23.34 22.85
CA ALA A 62 -21.52 -22.70 23.82
C ALA A 62 -20.71 -21.53 23.22
N PHE A 63 -20.27 -21.68 21.97
CA PHE A 63 -19.62 -20.62 21.21
C PHE A 63 -20.57 -19.44 20.98
N ARG A 64 -21.81 -19.69 20.56
CA ARG A 64 -22.83 -18.67 20.33
C ARG A 64 -23.19 -17.91 21.62
N GLU A 65 -23.42 -18.63 22.72
CA GLU A 65 -23.75 -18.03 24.02
C GLU A 65 -22.64 -17.10 24.50
N ARG A 66 -21.37 -17.53 24.39
CA ARG A 66 -20.22 -16.71 24.75
C ARG A 66 -20.13 -15.43 23.92
N HIS A 67 -20.32 -15.51 22.61
CA HIS A 67 -20.29 -14.30 21.77
C HIS A 67 -21.53 -13.42 21.94
N ALA A 68 -22.66 -13.99 22.32
CA ALA A 68 -23.89 -13.24 22.58
C ALA A 68 -23.83 -12.37 23.84
N SER A 69 -22.84 -12.58 24.73
CA SER A 69 -22.67 -11.78 25.95
C SER A 69 -22.04 -10.40 25.70
N CYS A 70 -21.28 -10.23 24.62
CA CYS A 70 -20.62 -8.98 24.27
C CYS A 70 -21.54 -8.09 23.44
N ARG A 71 -22.49 -7.41 24.10
CA ARG A 71 -23.47 -6.53 23.44
C ARG A 71 -23.19 -5.05 23.70
N ALA A 72 -23.35 -4.24 22.67
CA ALA A 72 -23.50 -2.80 22.85
C ALA A 72 -24.80 -2.52 23.63
N PRO A 73 -24.80 -1.60 24.61
CA PRO A 73 -26.02 -1.19 25.27
C PRO A 73 -27.03 -0.69 24.21
N ARG A 74 -28.32 -0.95 24.41
CA ARG A 74 -29.39 -0.52 23.50
C ARG A 74 -30.35 0.38 24.24
N GLY A 75 -30.78 1.46 23.60
CA GLY A 75 -31.82 2.34 24.11
C GLY A 75 -32.94 2.49 23.09
N ASP A 76 -34.16 2.71 23.56
CA ASP A 76 -35.28 3.02 22.68
C ASP A 76 -35.27 4.53 22.34
N ILE A 77 -34.96 4.84 21.09
CA ILE A 77 -34.90 6.22 20.58
C ILE A 77 -36.23 6.98 20.74
N ALA A 78 -37.38 6.30 20.74
CA ALA A 78 -38.69 6.96 20.86
C ALA A 78 -38.93 7.52 22.27
N SER A 79 -38.50 6.76 23.29
CA SER A 79 -38.61 7.15 24.70
C SER A 79 -37.37 7.90 25.23
N TYR A 80 -36.25 7.89 24.50
CA TYR A 80 -35.01 8.56 24.91
C TYR A 80 -35.18 10.07 25.13
N ARG A 81 -34.63 10.56 26.25
CA ARG A 81 -34.62 11.98 26.64
C ARG A 81 -33.22 12.31 27.15
N GLY A 82 -32.35 12.78 26.27
CA GLY A 82 -30.96 13.09 26.57
C GLY A 82 -30.24 13.63 25.35
N LYS A 83 -28.93 13.85 25.48
CA LYS A 83 -28.09 14.23 24.34
C LYS A 83 -27.82 13.02 23.47
N ALA A 84 -27.82 13.23 22.15
CA ALA A 84 -27.47 12.20 21.18
C ALA A 84 -26.16 12.55 20.45
N TYR A 85 -25.44 11.52 20.04
CA TYR A 85 -24.18 11.63 19.31
C TYR A 85 -24.28 10.83 18.02
N LEU A 86 -23.94 11.45 16.89
CA LEU A 86 -23.98 10.80 15.59
C LEU A 86 -22.57 10.40 15.16
N GLY A 87 -22.38 9.13 14.83
CA GLY A 87 -21.19 8.64 14.16
C GLY A 87 -21.52 8.12 12.77
N VAL A 88 -20.74 8.49 11.77
CA VAL A 88 -20.88 8.01 10.39
C VAL A 88 -19.57 7.43 9.89
N ASP A 89 -19.60 6.21 9.35
CA ASP A 89 -18.50 5.59 8.65
C ASP A 89 -18.85 5.48 7.16
N ALA A 90 -18.17 6.26 6.33
CA ALA A 90 -18.32 6.23 4.88
C ALA A 90 -17.11 5.54 4.24
N GLY A 91 -17.18 4.21 4.15
CA GLY A 91 -16.20 3.40 3.45
C GLY A 91 -16.32 3.52 1.91
N SER A 92 -15.43 2.83 1.20
CA SER A 92 -15.39 2.80 -0.27
C SER A 92 -16.66 2.19 -0.89
N THR A 93 -17.31 1.26 -0.19
CA THR A 93 -18.45 0.48 -0.70
C THR A 93 -19.71 0.59 0.16
N THR A 94 -19.58 1.00 1.42
CA THR A 94 -20.67 0.99 2.39
C THR A 94 -20.69 2.27 3.19
N VAL A 95 -21.89 2.66 3.63
CA VAL A 95 -22.13 3.71 4.62
C VAL A 95 -22.77 3.07 5.84
N LYS A 96 -22.23 3.38 7.01
CA LYS A 96 -22.81 3.01 8.29
C LYS A 96 -23.00 4.26 9.11
N ALA A 97 -24.08 4.31 9.88
CA ALA A 97 -24.30 5.38 10.83
C ALA A 97 -24.86 4.79 12.13
N VAL A 98 -24.48 5.41 13.24
CA VAL A 98 -24.94 5.06 14.58
C VAL A 98 -25.34 6.33 15.31
N VAL A 99 -26.54 6.34 15.88
CA VAL A 99 -26.95 7.32 16.87
C VAL A 99 -26.78 6.71 18.25
N MET A 100 -26.01 7.39 19.09
CA MET A 100 -25.60 6.93 20.40
C MET A 100 -26.14 7.87 21.50
N GLY A 101 -26.63 7.31 22.60
CA GLY A 101 -27.01 8.05 23.81
C GLY A 101 -25.82 8.39 24.72
N GLU A 102 -26.12 9.00 25.87
CA GLU A 102 -25.11 9.47 26.83
C GLU A 102 -24.39 8.32 27.55
N ASN A 103 -25.04 7.17 27.73
CA ASN A 103 -24.47 5.97 28.33
C ASN A 103 -23.88 5.01 27.30
N LYS A 104 -23.59 5.51 26.09
CA LYS A 104 -23.08 4.76 24.94
C LYS A 104 -24.05 3.69 24.41
N GLU A 105 -25.33 3.85 24.69
CA GLU A 105 -26.38 3.03 24.12
C GLU A 105 -26.60 3.34 22.64
N VAL A 106 -26.71 2.31 21.81
CA VAL A 106 -27.12 2.44 20.42
C VAL A 106 -28.64 2.66 20.39
N LEU A 107 -29.03 3.83 19.90
CA LEU A 107 -30.43 4.27 19.78
C LEU A 107 -31.00 3.96 18.40
N ASP A 108 -30.21 4.17 17.35
CA ASP A 108 -30.58 3.86 15.97
C ASP A 108 -29.31 3.62 15.13
N SER A 109 -29.43 2.89 14.02
CA SER A 109 -28.29 2.61 13.15
C SER A 109 -28.70 2.17 11.75
N ILE A 110 -27.84 2.46 10.78
CA ILE A 110 -27.96 1.92 9.42
C ILE A 110 -26.66 1.29 8.94
N TYR A 111 -26.79 0.30 8.07
CA TYR A 111 -25.71 -0.29 7.27
C TYR A 111 -26.23 -0.43 5.85
N ARG A 112 -25.68 0.31 4.89
CA ARG A 112 -26.10 0.24 3.48
C ARG A 112 -24.93 0.23 2.52
N SER A 113 -25.09 -0.42 1.37
CA SER A 113 -24.18 -0.27 0.23
C SER A 113 -24.32 1.14 -0.35
N ASN A 114 -23.21 1.79 -0.69
CA ASN A 114 -23.19 3.15 -1.19
C ASN A 114 -23.05 3.28 -2.70
N SER A 115 -22.70 2.19 -3.40
CA SER A 115 -22.49 2.16 -4.85
C SER A 115 -21.63 3.32 -5.38
N GLY A 116 -20.67 3.80 -4.57
CA GLY A 116 -19.77 4.91 -4.90
C GLY A 116 -20.29 6.33 -4.58
N ASN A 117 -21.51 6.50 -4.06
CA ASN A 117 -22.03 7.81 -3.65
C ASN A 117 -22.68 7.78 -2.25
N PRO A 118 -21.96 8.20 -1.19
CA PRO A 118 -22.47 8.14 0.18
C PRO A 118 -23.43 9.28 0.55
N VAL A 119 -23.45 10.41 -0.19
CA VAL A 119 -24.19 11.62 0.20
C VAL A 119 -25.71 11.39 0.27
N PRO A 120 -26.38 10.78 -0.74
CA PRO A 120 -27.83 10.59 -0.70
C PRO A 120 -28.28 9.71 0.48
N ILE A 121 -27.51 8.66 0.79
CA ILE A 121 -27.85 7.71 1.86
C ILE A 121 -27.84 8.40 3.22
N VAL A 122 -26.83 9.23 3.48
CA VAL A 122 -26.74 9.98 4.74
C VAL A 122 -27.81 11.07 4.80
N LEU A 123 -28.12 11.73 3.68
CA LEU A 123 -29.21 12.71 3.61
C LEU A 123 -30.57 12.09 3.95
N GLU A 124 -30.91 10.99 3.29
CA GLU A 124 -32.16 10.24 3.54
C GLU A 124 -32.26 9.81 5.00
N TYR A 125 -31.18 9.22 5.54
CA TYR A 125 -31.15 8.80 6.94
C TYR A 125 -31.34 9.95 7.93
N LEU A 126 -30.65 11.08 7.72
CA LEU A 126 -30.79 12.25 8.58
C LEU A 126 -32.20 12.87 8.50
N LEU A 127 -32.80 12.91 7.31
CA LEU A 127 -34.17 13.38 7.11
C LEU A 127 -35.18 12.48 7.83
N GLU A 128 -35.09 11.17 7.64
CA GLU A 128 -35.94 10.18 8.33
C GLU A 128 -35.84 10.33 9.85
N LEU A 129 -34.62 10.42 10.36
CA LEU A 129 -34.36 10.48 11.79
C LEU A 129 -34.88 11.77 12.42
N ARG A 130 -34.66 12.93 11.78
CA ARG A 130 -35.17 14.22 12.29
C ARG A 130 -36.68 14.36 12.17
N ARG A 131 -37.30 13.78 11.14
CA ARG A 131 -38.77 13.77 10.97
C ARG A 131 -39.45 12.87 12.00
N LYS A 132 -38.90 11.68 12.22
CA LYS A 132 -39.46 10.69 13.15
C LYS A 132 -39.23 11.07 14.60
N TYR A 133 -38.10 11.73 14.91
CA TYR A 133 -37.72 12.10 16.28
C TYR A 133 -37.33 13.59 16.38
N PRO A 134 -38.30 14.52 16.27
CA PRO A 134 -38.01 15.97 16.26
C PRO A 134 -37.44 16.50 17.58
N ASN A 135 -37.68 15.79 18.69
CA ASN A 135 -37.18 16.17 20.01
C ASN A 135 -35.76 15.67 20.29
N LEU A 136 -35.16 14.89 19.38
CA LEU A 136 -33.80 14.37 19.56
C LEU A 136 -32.77 15.48 19.34
N THR A 137 -31.98 15.78 20.36
CA THR A 137 -30.96 16.83 20.30
C THR A 137 -29.57 16.23 20.11
N PHE A 138 -28.95 16.50 18.97
CA PHE A 138 -27.56 16.12 18.71
C PHE A 138 -26.59 17.08 19.39
N ALA A 139 -25.80 16.58 20.34
CA ALA A 139 -24.77 17.37 20.99
C ALA A 139 -23.49 17.46 20.14
N SER A 140 -23.16 16.40 19.41
CA SER A 140 -22.03 16.39 18.48
C SER A 140 -22.14 15.26 17.46
N SER A 141 -21.38 15.37 16.38
CA SER A 141 -21.27 14.38 15.31
C SER A 141 -19.82 14.17 14.88
N ALA A 142 -19.49 12.98 14.40
CA ALA A 142 -18.21 12.70 13.77
C ALA A 142 -18.37 11.78 12.56
N VAL A 143 -17.46 11.92 11.61
CA VAL A 143 -17.40 11.07 10.44
C VAL A 143 -16.01 10.48 10.22
N THR A 144 -15.98 9.28 9.67
CA THR A 144 -14.78 8.51 9.35
C THR A 144 -14.89 7.84 7.97
N GLY A 145 -13.81 7.19 7.54
CA GLY A 145 -13.73 6.43 6.29
C GLY A 145 -13.34 7.30 5.09
N TYR A 146 -13.30 6.70 3.90
CA TYR A 146 -12.94 7.38 2.64
C TYR A 146 -13.80 8.61 2.34
N GLY A 147 -15.07 8.62 2.77
CA GLY A 147 -16.01 9.73 2.59
C GLY A 147 -15.94 10.82 3.66
N GLU A 148 -14.99 10.77 4.60
CA GLU A 148 -14.90 11.69 5.75
C GLU A 148 -15.01 13.16 5.35
N GLU A 149 -14.07 13.68 4.55
CA GLU A 149 -14.04 15.09 4.18
C GLU A 149 -15.27 15.51 3.35
N LEU A 150 -15.75 14.61 2.49
CA LEU A 150 -16.95 14.85 1.66
C LEU A 150 -18.19 15.06 2.55
N LEU A 151 -18.45 14.11 3.44
CA LEU A 151 -19.64 14.13 4.31
C LEU A 151 -19.56 15.20 5.38
N LYS A 152 -18.36 15.46 5.92
CA LYS A 152 -18.13 16.56 6.85
C LYS A 152 -18.53 17.91 6.25
N ASN A 153 -18.10 18.16 5.01
CA ASN A 153 -18.47 19.37 4.27
C ASN A 153 -19.94 19.38 3.85
N ALA A 154 -20.51 18.23 3.47
CA ALA A 154 -21.90 18.11 3.06
C ALA A 154 -22.86 18.44 4.21
N PHE A 155 -22.70 17.79 5.36
CA PHE A 155 -23.67 17.80 6.46
C PHE A 155 -23.26 18.66 7.64
N GLY A 156 -22.08 19.31 7.60
CA GLY A 156 -21.60 20.15 8.70
C GLY A 156 -21.24 19.33 9.94
N MET A 157 -20.75 18.09 9.76
CA MET A 157 -20.39 17.24 10.89
C MET A 157 -19.23 17.86 11.68
N ASP A 158 -19.28 17.77 13.01
CA ASP A 158 -18.40 18.54 13.89
C ASP A 158 -16.94 18.09 13.76
N PHE A 159 -16.73 16.77 13.68
CA PHE A 159 -15.41 16.16 13.68
C PHE A 159 -15.21 15.24 12.48
N GLY A 160 -13.96 15.20 12.00
CA GLY A 160 -13.47 14.16 11.12
C GLY A 160 -12.45 13.35 11.91
N ILE A 161 -12.53 12.03 11.85
CA ILE A 161 -11.64 11.12 12.56
C ILE A 161 -11.11 10.07 11.58
N VAL A 162 -9.84 9.69 11.76
CA VAL A 162 -9.25 8.59 11.00
C VAL A 162 -9.92 7.27 11.41
N GLU A 163 -10.22 6.43 10.43
CA GLU A 163 -10.92 5.15 10.61
C GLU A 163 -10.23 4.23 11.60
N THR A 164 -8.91 4.14 11.55
CA THR A 164 -8.11 3.34 12.50
C THR A 164 -8.34 3.76 13.95
N VAL A 165 -8.41 5.07 14.21
CA VAL A 165 -8.71 5.63 15.54
C VAL A 165 -10.16 5.38 15.93
N ALA A 166 -11.11 5.48 15.00
CA ALA A 166 -12.51 5.20 15.27
C ALA A 166 -12.71 3.72 15.69
N HIS A 167 -12.19 2.78 14.91
CA HIS A 167 -12.25 1.34 15.22
C HIS A 167 -11.58 1.00 16.56
N PHE A 168 -10.43 1.62 16.85
CA PHE A 168 -9.75 1.46 18.14
C PHE A 168 -10.57 2.05 19.30
N THR A 169 -11.12 3.25 19.14
CA THR A 169 -11.98 3.92 20.14
C THR A 169 -13.20 3.06 20.48
N ALA A 170 -13.83 2.45 19.46
CA ALA A 170 -14.90 1.50 19.65
C ALA A 170 -14.41 0.25 20.41
N ALA A 171 -13.28 -0.35 20.02
CA ALA A 171 -12.72 -1.54 20.65
C ALA A 171 -12.51 -1.36 22.17
N LYS A 172 -11.93 -0.23 22.60
CA LYS A 172 -11.68 0.07 24.02
C LYS A 172 -12.95 0.13 24.86
N THR A 173 -14.11 0.38 24.24
CA THR A 173 -15.39 0.40 24.97
C THR A 173 -15.84 -1.01 25.36
N PHE A 174 -15.46 -2.03 24.60
CA PHE A 174 -15.78 -3.43 24.88
C PHE A 174 -14.65 -4.17 25.60
N LEU A 175 -13.40 -3.78 25.34
CA LEU A 175 -12.21 -4.36 25.96
C LEU A 175 -11.18 -3.25 26.22
N PRO A 176 -11.17 -2.62 27.41
CA PRO A 176 -10.31 -1.47 27.72
C PRO A 176 -8.81 -1.74 27.51
N ASP A 177 -8.37 -2.97 27.81
CA ASP A 177 -6.98 -3.42 27.68
C ASP A 177 -6.75 -4.27 26.40
N VAL A 178 -7.39 -3.92 25.29
CA VAL A 178 -7.21 -4.62 24.01
C VAL A 178 -5.74 -4.60 23.58
N ASP A 179 -5.22 -5.77 23.18
CA ASP A 179 -3.87 -5.95 22.63
C ASP A 179 -3.86 -5.82 21.11
N PHE A 180 -4.94 -6.26 20.46
CA PHE A 180 -5.05 -6.30 19.01
C PHE A 180 -6.49 -6.12 18.54
N VAL A 181 -6.65 -5.31 17.51
CA VAL A 181 -7.93 -5.07 16.84
C VAL A 181 -7.79 -5.48 15.38
N ILE A 182 -8.74 -6.26 14.88
CA ILE A 182 -8.79 -6.66 13.47
C ILE A 182 -10.19 -6.39 12.90
N ASP A 183 -10.23 -5.59 11.85
CA ASP A 183 -11.40 -5.30 11.03
C ASP A 183 -11.25 -6.00 9.67
N ILE A 184 -12.06 -7.03 9.41
CA ILE A 184 -12.14 -7.64 8.07
C ILE A 184 -13.41 -7.12 7.38
N GLY A 185 -13.22 -6.11 6.55
CA GLY A 185 -14.23 -5.54 5.69
C GLY A 185 -14.52 -6.38 4.45
N GLY A 186 -15.34 -5.82 3.56
CA GLY A 186 -15.65 -6.45 2.28
C GLY A 186 -14.45 -6.44 1.33
N GLN A 187 -13.78 -5.30 1.17
CA GLN A 187 -12.69 -5.14 0.19
C GLN A 187 -11.32 -4.95 0.83
N ASP A 188 -11.29 -4.46 2.06
CA ASP A 188 -10.07 -4.17 2.81
C ASP A 188 -10.07 -4.88 4.15
N MET A 189 -8.87 -4.96 4.73
CA MET A 189 -8.65 -5.41 6.10
C MET A 189 -7.74 -4.44 6.82
N LYS A 190 -8.05 -4.18 8.09
CA LYS A 190 -7.31 -3.26 8.95
C LYS A 190 -7.00 -3.94 10.27
N CYS A 191 -5.73 -3.95 10.65
CA CYS A 191 -5.30 -4.54 11.90
C CYS A 191 -4.42 -3.57 12.65
N PHE A 192 -4.63 -3.48 13.96
CA PHE A 192 -3.92 -2.55 14.84
C PHE A 192 -3.38 -3.34 16.03
N LYS A 193 -2.07 -3.26 16.26
CA LYS A 193 -1.45 -3.72 17.50
C LYS A 193 -1.43 -2.57 18.48
N ILE A 194 -1.81 -2.83 19.72
CA ILE A 194 -1.92 -1.83 20.77
C ILE A 194 -0.83 -2.10 21.79
N ARG A 195 -0.04 -1.08 22.10
CA ARG A 195 0.97 -1.14 23.15
C ARG A 195 0.77 0.03 24.10
N LYS A 196 0.81 -0.27 25.40
CA LYS A 196 0.58 0.70 26.48
C LYS A 196 -0.75 1.46 26.33
N GLY A 197 -1.72 1.03 25.53
CA GLY A 197 -3.02 1.73 25.33
C GLY A 197 -3.08 2.76 24.20
N ALA A 198 -2.07 2.79 23.31
CA ALA A 198 -2.06 3.53 22.04
C ALA A 198 -1.77 2.56 20.88
N ILE A 199 -2.08 2.98 19.65
CA ILE A 199 -1.79 2.20 18.44
C ILE A 199 -0.27 2.19 18.22
N ASP A 200 0.32 1.00 18.27
CA ASP A 200 1.76 0.74 18.10
C ASP A 200 2.06 0.46 16.63
N ASN A 201 1.33 -0.51 16.04
CA ASN A 201 1.49 -0.90 14.63
C ASN A 201 0.17 -0.93 13.90
N ILE A 202 0.23 -0.61 12.60
CA ILE A 202 -0.91 -0.59 11.69
C ILE A 202 -0.62 -1.46 10.47
N PHE A 203 -1.46 -2.47 10.26
CA PHE A 203 -1.41 -3.34 9.08
C PHE A 203 -2.66 -3.08 8.24
N LEU A 204 -2.49 -2.58 7.01
CA LEU A 204 -3.58 -2.34 6.08
C LEU A 204 -3.38 -3.15 4.82
N ASN A 205 -4.43 -3.82 4.36
CA ASN A 205 -4.48 -4.46 3.05
C ASN A 205 -5.64 -3.92 2.23
N GLU A 206 -5.30 -3.23 1.15
CA GLU A 206 -6.26 -2.64 0.20
C GLU A 206 -6.19 -3.30 -1.20
N ALA A 207 -5.15 -4.09 -1.47
CA ALA A 207 -4.90 -4.63 -2.81
C ALA A 207 -5.22 -6.13 -2.96
N CYS A 208 -5.12 -6.89 -1.87
CA CYS A 208 -5.30 -8.34 -1.91
C CYS A 208 -6.72 -8.74 -1.48
N SER A 209 -7.51 -9.27 -2.41
CA SER A 209 -8.87 -9.73 -2.12
C SER A 209 -8.94 -11.05 -1.36
N SER A 210 -7.86 -11.85 -1.34
CA SER A 210 -7.90 -13.23 -0.82
C SER A 210 -8.03 -13.33 0.71
N GLY A 211 -7.99 -12.21 1.41
CA GLY A 211 -8.20 -12.10 2.86
C GLY A 211 -9.41 -11.26 3.27
N CYS A 212 -10.31 -10.91 2.34
CA CYS A 212 -11.43 -10.00 2.60
C CYS A 212 -12.79 -10.68 2.37
N GLY A 213 -13.88 -10.14 2.94
CA GLY A 213 -15.21 -10.73 2.85
C GLY A 213 -15.80 -10.84 1.42
N SER A 214 -15.37 -9.96 0.49
CA SER A 214 -15.81 -10.01 -0.92
C SER A 214 -15.44 -11.32 -1.59
N PHE A 215 -14.36 -11.95 -1.13
CA PHE A 215 -13.93 -13.26 -1.63
C PHE A 215 -15.00 -14.33 -1.34
N LEU A 216 -15.45 -14.43 -0.08
CA LEU A 216 -16.53 -15.36 0.29
C LEU A 216 -17.83 -15.04 -0.45
N GLN A 217 -18.17 -13.76 -0.56
CA GLN A 217 -19.37 -13.32 -1.30
C GLN A 217 -19.33 -13.76 -2.77
N THR A 218 -18.18 -13.63 -3.43
CA THR A 218 -18.03 -13.99 -4.85
C THR A 218 -18.23 -15.48 -5.07
N PHE A 219 -17.69 -16.32 -4.18
CA PHE A 219 -17.88 -17.77 -4.24
C PHE A 219 -19.31 -18.18 -3.93
N ALA A 220 -19.91 -17.61 -2.86
CA ALA A 220 -21.30 -17.87 -2.51
C ALA A 220 -22.23 -17.59 -3.70
N ASN A 221 -22.08 -16.42 -4.33
CA ASN A 221 -22.86 -16.02 -5.51
C ASN A 221 -22.63 -16.95 -6.70
N THR A 222 -21.38 -17.38 -6.95
CA THR A 222 -21.04 -18.30 -8.04
C THR A 222 -21.69 -19.67 -7.86
N LEU A 223 -21.87 -20.10 -6.60
CA LEU A 223 -22.53 -21.35 -6.24
C LEU A 223 -24.04 -21.21 -6.06
N GLY A 224 -24.61 -20.01 -6.26
CA GLY A 224 -26.04 -19.76 -6.16
C GLY A 224 -26.58 -19.56 -4.73
N TYR A 225 -25.70 -19.28 -3.76
CA TYR A 225 -26.07 -19.06 -2.36
C TYR A 225 -25.98 -17.60 -1.97
N SER A 226 -26.81 -17.18 -1.02
CA SER A 226 -26.55 -15.96 -0.25
C SER A 226 -25.31 -16.15 0.63
N ILE A 227 -24.63 -15.07 1.00
CA ILE A 227 -23.46 -15.17 1.90
C ILE A 227 -23.83 -15.72 3.28
N GLU A 228 -25.02 -15.41 3.76
CA GLU A 228 -25.53 -15.86 5.06
C GLU A 228 -25.80 -17.37 5.06
N ASP A 229 -26.41 -17.89 4.00
CA ASP A 229 -26.65 -19.33 3.87
C ASP A 229 -25.35 -20.08 3.62
N PHE A 230 -24.47 -19.53 2.77
CA PHE A 230 -23.16 -20.11 2.50
C PHE A 230 -22.32 -20.23 3.77
N ALA A 231 -22.33 -19.21 4.64
CA ALA A 231 -21.66 -19.23 5.93
C ALA A 231 -22.18 -20.35 6.85
N LYS A 232 -23.51 -20.54 6.91
CA LYS A 232 -24.13 -21.58 7.75
C LYS A 232 -23.76 -23.00 7.30
N LEU A 233 -23.68 -23.23 5.98
CA LEU A 233 -23.28 -24.53 5.42
C LEU A 233 -21.90 -24.99 5.91
N GLY A 234 -20.96 -24.06 6.07
CA GLY A 234 -19.60 -24.39 6.49
C GLY A 234 -19.45 -24.77 7.97
N LEU A 235 -20.43 -24.47 8.84
CA LEU A 235 -20.30 -24.68 10.29
C LEU A 235 -20.16 -26.15 10.67
N PHE A 236 -20.93 -27.02 10.02
CA PHE A 236 -21.00 -28.46 10.32
C PHE A 236 -20.38 -29.33 9.23
N ALA A 237 -19.51 -28.74 8.41
CA ALA A 237 -18.75 -29.46 7.40
C ALA A 237 -17.91 -30.56 8.06
N LYS A 238 -18.04 -31.79 7.55
CA LYS A 238 -17.35 -32.98 8.10
C LYS A 238 -15.91 -33.07 7.61
N HIS A 239 -15.66 -32.61 6.38
CA HIS A 239 -14.36 -32.68 5.74
C HIS A 239 -13.98 -31.34 5.10
N PRO A 240 -13.86 -30.22 5.87
CA PRO A 240 -13.46 -28.93 5.32
C PRO A 240 -12.24 -29.03 4.41
N VAL A 241 -12.33 -28.49 3.19
CA VAL A 241 -11.26 -28.62 2.18
C VAL A 241 -10.01 -27.84 2.60
N ASP A 242 -8.83 -28.47 2.52
CA ASP A 242 -7.56 -27.76 2.71
C ASP A 242 -7.16 -26.97 1.45
N LEU A 243 -7.57 -25.71 1.41
CA LEU A 243 -7.23 -24.78 0.33
C LEU A 243 -5.91 -24.01 0.58
N GLY A 244 -5.35 -24.11 1.80
CA GLY A 244 -4.13 -23.42 2.22
C GLY A 244 -4.20 -21.88 2.19
N SER A 245 -3.04 -21.21 2.33
CA SER A 245 -2.92 -19.75 2.15
C SER A 245 -2.50 -19.42 0.71
N ARG A 246 -3.47 -19.17 -0.19
CA ARG A 246 -3.21 -18.91 -1.62
C ARG A 246 -3.93 -17.66 -2.12
N CYS A 247 -3.44 -17.10 -3.23
CA CYS A 247 -4.11 -16.02 -3.95
C CYS A 247 -5.48 -16.49 -4.49
N THR A 248 -6.46 -15.60 -4.52
CA THR A 248 -7.83 -15.80 -5.05
C THR A 248 -7.84 -16.51 -6.41
N VAL A 249 -6.89 -16.17 -7.30
CA VAL A 249 -6.78 -16.76 -8.65
C VAL A 249 -6.51 -18.27 -8.58
N PHE A 250 -5.53 -18.69 -7.76
CA PHE A 250 -5.21 -20.11 -7.58
C PHE A 250 -6.25 -20.84 -6.73
N MET A 251 -6.93 -20.10 -5.85
CA MET A 251 -7.98 -20.64 -5.01
C MET A 251 -9.20 -21.07 -5.84
N ASN A 252 -9.59 -20.29 -6.85
CA ASN A 252 -10.62 -20.70 -7.83
C ASN A 252 -10.32 -22.06 -8.47
N SER A 253 -9.08 -22.27 -8.92
CA SER A 253 -8.68 -23.56 -9.50
C SER A 253 -8.71 -24.68 -8.47
N SER A 254 -8.31 -24.39 -7.22
CA SER A 254 -8.29 -25.38 -6.13
C SER A 254 -9.70 -25.79 -5.71
N VAL A 255 -10.65 -24.85 -5.64
CA VAL A 255 -12.07 -25.13 -5.36
C VAL A 255 -12.69 -25.98 -6.48
N LYS A 256 -12.45 -25.63 -7.75
CA LYS A 256 -12.93 -26.42 -8.88
C LYS A 256 -12.38 -27.85 -8.86
N GLN A 257 -11.13 -28.02 -8.46
CA GLN A 257 -10.54 -29.35 -8.32
C GLN A 257 -11.20 -30.12 -7.17
N ALA A 258 -11.36 -29.51 -5.99
CA ALA A 258 -12.04 -30.13 -4.86
C ALA A 258 -13.48 -30.56 -5.20
N GLN A 259 -14.22 -29.74 -5.97
CA GLN A 259 -15.55 -30.11 -6.47
C GLN A 259 -15.52 -31.35 -7.36
N LYS A 260 -14.51 -31.49 -8.24
CA LYS A 260 -14.33 -32.69 -9.08
C LYS A 260 -13.98 -33.91 -8.23
N ASP A 261 -13.25 -33.71 -7.14
CA ASP A 261 -12.83 -34.75 -6.21
C ASP A 261 -13.91 -35.13 -5.19
N GLY A 262 -15.13 -34.56 -5.33
CA GLY A 262 -16.31 -34.92 -4.53
C GLY A 262 -16.53 -34.07 -3.27
N ALA A 263 -15.82 -32.96 -3.10
CA ALA A 263 -16.04 -32.06 -1.96
C ALA A 263 -17.44 -31.42 -2.02
N THR A 264 -18.13 -31.43 -0.88
CA THR A 264 -19.45 -30.81 -0.76
C THR A 264 -19.36 -29.28 -0.68
N THR A 265 -20.48 -28.59 -0.85
CA THR A 265 -20.54 -27.13 -0.72
C THR A 265 -20.20 -26.70 0.72
N GLU A 266 -20.63 -27.49 1.70
CA GLU A 266 -20.32 -27.36 3.12
C GLU A 266 -18.80 -27.40 3.35
N ASP A 267 -18.13 -28.43 2.81
CA ASP A 267 -16.68 -28.61 2.92
C ASP A 267 -15.91 -27.45 2.28
N ILE A 268 -16.38 -26.97 1.12
CA ILE A 268 -15.79 -25.83 0.41
C ILE A 268 -15.99 -24.54 1.20
N SER A 269 -17.19 -24.29 1.74
CA SER A 269 -17.47 -23.10 2.54
C SER A 269 -16.57 -23.01 3.78
N ALA A 270 -16.40 -24.13 4.49
CA ALA A 270 -15.50 -24.22 5.62
C ALA A 270 -14.03 -24.00 5.20
N GLY A 271 -13.59 -24.64 4.11
CA GLY A 271 -12.23 -24.48 3.58
C GLY A 271 -11.90 -23.05 3.12
N LEU A 272 -12.88 -22.35 2.53
CA LEU A 272 -12.73 -20.94 2.14
C LEU A 272 -12.65 -20.03 3.37
N SER A 273 -13.45 -20.29 4.41
CA SER A 273 -13.38 -19.56 5.68
C SER A 273 -12.00 -19.69 6.32
N VAL A 274 -11.42 -20.90 6.28
CA VAL A 274 -10.04 -21.17 6.72
C VAL A 274 -9.03 -20.36 5.92
N SER A 275 -9.17 -20.36 4.60
CA SER A 275 -8.26 -19.66 3.70
C SER A 275 -8.24 -18.16 3.91
N VAL A 276 -9.40 -17.54 4.14
CA VAL A 276 -9.52 -16.10 4.42
C VAL A 276 -8.72 -15.73 5.67
N VAL A 277 -8.91 -16.48 6.76
CA VAL A 277 -8.19 -16.24 8.02
C VAL A 277 -6.68 -16.48 7.86
N LYS A 278 -6.27 -17.59 7.25
CA LYS A 278 -4.85 -17.88 7.03
C LYS A 278 -4.17 -16.83 6.16
N ASN A 279 -4.85 -16.34 5.13
CA ASN A 279 -4.34 -15.25 4.30
C ASN A 279 -4.24 -13.93 5.09
N ALA A 280 -5.23 -13.62 5.93
CA ALA A 280 -5.20 -12.47 6.82
C ALA A 280 -3.98 -12.52 7.77
N ILE A 281 -3.80 -13.63 8.49
CA ILE A 281 -2.73 -13.80 9.48
C ILE A 281 -1.35 -13.86 8.82
N TYR A 282 -1.15 -14.81 7.90
CA TYR A 282 0.19 -15.17 7.44
C TYR A 282 0.66 -14.40 6.20
N LYS A 283 -0.24 -13.82 5.40
CA LYS A 283 0.14 -13.07 4.18
C LYS A 283 0.03 -11.57 4.33
N VAL A 284 -1.02 -11.11 5.01
CA VAL A 284 -1.22 -9.67 5.24
C VAL A 284 -0.49 -9.21 6.48
N ILE A 285 -0.80 -9.77 7.66
CA ILE A 285 -0.20 -9.32 8.92
C ILE A 285 1.26 -9.82 9.02
N ARG A 286 1.54 -11.01 8.49
CA ARG A 286 2.88 -11.66 8.47
C ARG A 286 3.46 -11.84 9.87
N VAL A 287 2.63 -12.19 10.84
CA VAL A 287 3.14 -12.54 12.17
C VAL A 287 3.92 -13.83 12.13
N ALA A 288 5.01 -13.88 12.88
CA ALA A 288 5.81 -15.10 13.03
C ALA A 288 5.08 -16.14 13.89
N SER A 289 4.23 -15.69 14.81
CA SER A 289 3.38 -16.54 15.66
C SER A 289 2.09 -15.82 16.07
N ALA A 290 1.06 -16.59 16.41
CA ALA A 290 -0.19 -16.04 16.94
C ALA A 290 0.00 -15.27 18.26
N GLU A 291 0.98 -15.67 19.08
CA GLU A 291 1.28 -15.06 20.38
C GLU A 291 1.70 -13.58 20.26
N GLU A 292 2.30 -13.21 19.13
CA GLU A 292 2.76 -11.85 18.86
C GLU A 292 1.60 -10.83 18.76
N LEU A 293 0.39 -11.31 18.45
CA LEU A 293 -0.83 -10.49 18.39
C LEU A 293 -1.47 -10.29 19.77
N GLY A 294 -0.89 -10.85 20.83
CA GLY A 294 -1.45 -10.77 22.18
C GLY A 294 -2.66 -11.69 22.37
N ARG A 295 -3.30 -11.57 23.53
CA ARG A 295 -4.39 -12.48 23.94
C ARG A 295 -5.75 -11.77 24.00
N ARG A 296 -5.76 -10.45 24.14
CA ARG A 296 -6.97 -9.63 24.24
C ARG A 296 -7.30 -9.05 22.88
N ILE A 297 -7.99 -9.85 22.06
CA ILE A 297 -8.28 -9.52 20.67
C ILE A 297 -9.73 -9.09 20.49
N VAL A 298 -9.96 -7.95 19.83
CA VAL A 298 -11.29 -7.52 19.38
C VAL A 298 -11.39 -7.67 17.87
N VAL A 299 -12.37 -8.46 17.41
CA VAL A 299 -12.65 -8.67 15.99
C VAL A 299 -13.85 -7.82 15.54
N GLN A 300 -13.74 -7.21 14.36
CA GLN A 300 -14.65 -6.19 13.83
C GLN A 300 -14.84 -6.36 12.33
N GLY A 301 -15.85 -5.71 11.76
CA GLY A 301 -16.17 -5.78 10.34
C GLY A 301 -17.24 -6.82 10.02
N GLY A 302 -17.83 -6.69 8.83
CA GLY A 302 -18.93 -7.53 8.39
C GLY A 302 -18.55 -9.00 8.21
N THR A 303 -17.28 -9.30 7.92
CA THR A 303 -16.84 -10.68 7.70
C THR A 303 -16.89 -11.53 8.96
N PHE A 304 -16.68 -10.94 10.15
CA PHE A 304 -16.80 -11.65 11.42
C PHE A 304 -18.24 -11.88 11.90
N LEU A 305 -19.25 -11.42 11.15
CA LEU A 305 -20.63 -11.89 11.33
C LEU A 305 -20.77 -13.36 10.89
N ASN A 306 -19.84 -13.87 10.08
CA ASN A 306 -19.74 -15.28 9.73
C ASN A 306 -19.07 -16.05 10.89
N ASP A 307 -19.85 -16.87 11.58
CA ASP A 307 -19.39 -17.69 12.71
C ASP A 307 -18.31 -18.72 12.29
N ALA A 308 -18.30 -19.20 11.04
CA ALA A 308 -17.25 -20.07 10.53
C ALA A 308 -15.90 -19.35 10.49
N VAL A 309 -15.87 -18.11 9.97
CA VAL A 309 -14.65 -17.28 9.94
C VAL A 309 -14.19 -16.96 11.36
N LEU A 310 -15.12 -16.59 12.24
CA LEU A 310 -14.81 -16.29 13.64
C LEU A 310 -14.20 -17.51 14.35
N ARG A 311 -14.80 -18.70 14.19
CA ARG A 311 -14.32 -19.94 14.79
C ARG A 311 -12.93 -20.32 14.29
N VAL A 312 -12.71 -20.22 12.98
CA VAL A 312 -11.40 -20.43 12.38
C VAL A 312 -10.37 -19.47 12.98
N PHE A 313 -10.71 -18.19 13.12
CA PHE A 313 -9.81 -17.20 13.71
C PHE A 313 -9.40 -17.59 15.14
N GLU A 314 -10.35 -17.99 15.99
CA GLU A 314 -10.02 -18.44 17.35
C GLU A 314 -9.16 -19.71 17.37
N LYS A 315 -9.42 -20.67 16.48
CA LYS A 315 -8.61 -21.90 16.37
C LYS A 315 -7.18 -21.60 15.92
N GLU A 316 -7.00 -20.77 14.90
CA GLU A 316 -5.68 -20.39 14.39
C GLU A 316 -4.89 -19.54 15.41
N MET A 317 -5.59 -18.69 16.17
CA MET A 317 -4.97 -17.83 17.18
C MET A 317 -4.75 -18.52 18.54
N GLY A 318 -5.44 -19.63 18.81
CA GLY A 318 -5.40 -20.32 20.10
C GLY A 318 -5.97 -19.50 21.26
N VAL A 319 -6.79 -18.47 20.98
CA VAL A 319 -7.41 -17.61 22.00
C VAL A 319 -8.88 -17.34 21.68
N ASN A 320 -9.65 -17.14 22.74
CA ASN A 320 -11.02 -16.67 22.65
C ASN A 320 -11.03 -15.17 22.38
N VAL A 321 -11.68 -14.74 21.30
CA VAL A 321 -11.73 -13.33 20.90
C VAL A 321 -13.03 -12.64 21.33
N VAL A 322 -13.01 -11.32 21.35
CA VAL A 322 -14.20 -10.50 21.61
C VAL A 322 -14.78 -10.02 20.28
N ARG A 323 -15.99 -10.48 19.95
CA ARG A 323 -16.80 -9.96 18.85
C ARG A 323 -18.00 -9.19 19.42
N PRO A 324 -18.04 -7.86 19.31
CA PRO A 324 -19.26 -7.10 19.61
C PRO A 324 -20.41 -7.48 18.66
N ASP A 325 -21.65 -7.48 19.16
CA ASP A 325 -22.86 -7.70 18.34
C ASP A 325 -23.04 -6.66 17.21
N ILE A 326 -22.37 -5.51 17.35
CA ILE A 326 -22.30 -4.44 16.34
C ILE A 326 -20.99 -4.46 15.54
N SER A 327 -20.35 -5.62 15.35
CA SER A 327 -19.03 -5.73 14.68
C SER A 327 -18.95 -4.99 13.33
N GLY A 328 -20.02 -5.00 12.54
CA GLY A 328 -20.11 -4.29 11.25
C GLY A 328 -20.28 -2.76 11.35
N LEU A 329 -20.55 -2.21 12.54
CA LEU A 329 -20.80 -0.78 12.79
C LEU A 329 -19.69 -0.12 13.61
N MET A 330 -18.60 -0.83 13.92
CA MET A 330 -17.58 -0.38 14.87
C MET A 330 -16.92 0.96 14.48
N GLY A 331 -16.68 1.22 13.19
CA GLY A 331 -16.18 2.52 12.73
C GLY A 331 -17.15 3.67 13.04
N ALA A 332 -18.43 3.50 12.75
CA ALA A 332 -19.47 4.51 13.04
C ALA A 332 -19.70 4.67 14.56
N TYR A 333 -19.75 3.57 15.32
CA TYR A 333 -19.88 3.61 16.77
C TYR A 333 -18.68 4.31 17.42
N GLY A 334 -17.47 4.00 16.97
CA GLY A 334 -16.24 4.66 17.43
C GLY A 334 -16.21 6.15 17.14
N ALA A 335 -16.70 6.57 15.97
CA ALA A 335 -16.88 7.98 15.64
C ALA A 335 -17.89 8.65 16.60
N ALA A 336 -19.00 8.00 16.94
CA ALA A 336 -19.97 8.53 17.91
C ALA A 336 -19.36 8.68 19.33
N VAL A 337 -18.59 7.68 19.78
CA VAL A 337 -17.86 7.74 21.06
C VAL A 337 -16.82 8.87 21.06
N TYR A 338 -16.12 9.08 19.95
CA TYR A 338 -15.20 10.19 19.79
C TYR A 338 -15.91 11.56 19.80
N ALA A 339 -17.06 11.65 19.13
CA ALA A 339 -17.88 12.86 19.15
C ALA A 339 -18.37 13.19 20.56
N GLN A 340 -18.71 12.17 21.36
CA GLN A 340 -19.09 12.34 22.76
C GLN A 340 -17.94 12.88 23.62
N SER A 341 -16.73 12.34 23.48
CA SER A 341 -15.58 12.76 24.30
C SER A 341 -15.10 14.19 23.99
N ARG A 342 -15.44 14.71 22.80
CA ARG A 342 -15.10 16.07 22.35
C ARG A 342 -16.32 16.98 22.17
N ALA A 343 -17.45 16.60 22.76
CA ALA A 343 -18.72 17.29 22.55
C ALA A 343 -18.61 18.78 22.90
N LYS A 344 -19.14 19.63 22.01
CA LYS A 344 -19.28 21.08 22.24
C LYS A 344 -20.65 21.39 22.87
N SER A 345 -20.91 22.66 23.15
CA SER A 345 -22.21 23.13 23.64
C SER A 345 -23.35 22.92 22.62
N SER A 346 -23.05 22.93 21.32
CA SER A 346 -24.01 22.70 20.22
C SER A 346 -23.30 22.13 18.99
N SER A 347 -23.97 21.20 18.28
CA SER A 347 -23.46 20.62 17.03
C SER A 347 -23.64 21.56 15.83
N THR A 348 -22.72 21.49 14.86
CA THR A 348 -22.82 22.15 13.56
C THR A 348 -23.57 21.33 12.51
N LEU A 349 -24.09 20.15 12.88
CA LEU A 349 -24.85 19.29 11.99
C LEU A 349 -26.08 20.01 11.45
N LEU A 350 -26.32 19.89 10.14
CA LEU A 350 -27.42 20.59 9.45
C LEU A 350 -28.79 20.38 10.12
N SER A 351 -29.59 21.46 10.12
CA SER A 351 -30.96 21.46 10.63
C SER A 351 -31.91 20.69 9.69
N LEU A 352 -33.13 20.40 10.14
CA LEU A 352 -34.14 19.76 9.27
C LEU A 352 -34.43 20.61 8.03
N GLU A 353 -34.58 21.92 8.21
CA GLU A 353 -34.83 22.86 7.10
C GLU A 353 -33.68 22.88 6.08
N ASP A 354 -32.44 22.87 6.54
CA ASP A 354 -31.27 22.82 5.66
C ASP A 354 -31.15 21.49 4.91
N LEU A 355 -31.56 20.38 5.54
CA LEU A 355 -31.58 19.06 4.92
C LEU A 355 -32.69 18.96 3.86
N GLU A 356 -33.87 19.53 4.12
CA GLU A 356 -34.97 19.55 3.15
C GLU A 356 -34.65 20.42 1.92
N ASN A 357 -33.86 21.49 2.12
CA ASN A 357 -33.37 22.36 1.06
C ASN A 357 -31.99 21.96 0.53
N PHE A 358 -31.51 20.75 0.84
CA PHE A 358 -30.16 20.32 0.51
C PHE A 358 -29.95 20.26 -1.01
N LYS A 359 -28.93 20.97 -1.49
CA LYS A 359 -28.51 20.95 -2.89
C LYS A 359 -27.05 20.54 -2.99
N HIS A 360 -26.78 19.54 -3.81
CA HIS A 360 -25.44 19.05 -4.11
C HIS A 360 -25.17 19.20 -5.60
N GLU A 361 -24.31 20.15 -5.94
CA GLU A 361 -23.83 20.33 -7.31
C GLU A 361 -22.46 19.69 -7.47
N VAL A 362 -22.30 18.86 -8.49
CA VAL A 362 -21.02 18.26 -8.87
C VAL A 362 -20.53 18.91 -10.16
N LYS A 363 -19.35 19.52 -10.12
CA LYS A 363 -18.68 20.12 -11.28
C LYS A 363 -17.38 19.40 -11.53
N VAL A 364 -17.21 18.88 -12.74
CA VAL A 364 -15.95 18.26 -13.16
C VAL A 364 -15.13 19.28 -13.95
N THR A 365 -13.88 19.47 -13.58
CA THR A 365 -12.98 20.41 -14.27
C THR A 365 -11.57 19.83 -14.33
N THR A 366 -10.76 20.29 -15.28
CA THR A 366 -9.36 19.90 -15.39
C THR A 366 -8.49 20.97 -14.72
N CYS A 367 -7.67 20.57 -13.75
CA CYS A 367 -6.76 21.47 -13.05
C CYS A 367 -5.68 22.00 -14.00
N GLY A 368 -5.53 23.31 -14.13
CA GLY A 368 -4.46 23.94 -14.93
C GLY A 368 -3.22 24.36 -14.13
N LEU A 369 -3.12 24.00 -12.85
CA LEU A 369 -2.14 24.59 -11.91
C LEU A 369 -0.74 23.95 -11.97
N CYS A 370 -0.59 22.84 -12.68
CA CYS A 370 0.68 22.14 -12.94
C CYS A 370 0.49 21.13 -14.08
N ASN A 371 1.60 20.54 -14.53
CA ASN A 371 1.63 19.58 -15.64
C ASN A 371 0.83 18.28 -15.39
N ASN A 372 0.36 18.03 -14.15
CA ASN A 372 -0.44 16.84 -13.84
C ASN A 372 -1.87 16.90 -14.41
N HIS A 373 -2.36 18.08 -14.80
CA HIS A 373 -3.70 18.29 -15.38
C HIS A 373 -4.83 17.46 -14.73
N CYS A 374 -4.85 17.40 -13.40
CA CYS A 374 -5.72 16.49 -12.67
C CYS A 374 -7.20 16.72 -13.00
N ARG A 375 -7.95 15.65 -13.24
CA ARG A 375 -9.42 15.72 -13.37
C ARG A 375 -10.02 15.88 -11.98
N LEU A 376 -10.46 17.09 -11.67
CA LEU A 376 -11.05 17.47 -10.39
C LEU A 376 -12.56 17.28 -10.40
N THR A 377 -13.09 16.76 -9.30
CA THR A 377 -14.53 16.73 -9.01
C THR A 377 -14.80 17.69 -7.85
N ILE A 378 -15.41 18.83 -8.16
CA ILE A 378 -15.78 19.87 -7.22
C ILE A 378 -17.23 19.64 -6.78
N ASN A 379 -17.40 19.27 -5.52
CA ASN A 379 -18.70 19.14 -4.86
C ASN A 379 -19.01 20.45 -4.15
N VAL A 380 -20.15 21.06 -4.47
CA VAL A 380 -20.63 22.30 -3.84
C VAL A 380 -21.87 21.98 -3.03
N PHE A 381 -21.87 22.42 -1.77
CA PHE A 381 -22.91 22.17 -0.78
C PHE A 381 -23.53 23.48 -0.28
N PRO A 382 -24.67 23.43 0.43
CA PRO A 382 -25.30 24.62 1.01
C PRO A 382 -24.35 25.39 1.93
N GLY A 383 -24.45 26.72 1.95
CA GLY A 383 -23.54 27.58 2.70
C GLY A 383 -22.18 27.81 2.03
N ASN A 384 -22.09 27.59 0.70
CA ASN A 384 -20.88 27.80 -0.12
C ASN A 384 -19.69 26.89 0.27
N ARG A 385 -19.95 25.82 1.03
CA ARG A 385 -18.97 24.78 1.38
C ARG A 385 -18.63 23.98 0.13
N ARG A 386 -17.36 23.60 -0.01
CA ARG A 386 -16.85 22.90 -1.18
C ARG A 386 -15.93 21.77 -0.77
N PHE A 387 -16.06 20.64 -1.45
CA PHE A 387 -15.10 19.55 -1.37
C PHE A 387 -14.57 19.26 -2.76
N ILE A 388 -13.25 19.31 -2.93
CA ILE A 388 -12.58 19.03 -4.19
C ILE A 388 -11.92 17.66 -4.05
N GLY A 389 -12.34 16.71 -4.88
CA GLY A 389 -11.71 15.41 -5.03
C GLY A 389 -10.96 15.30 -6.36
N GLY A 390 -10.10 14.29 -6.48
CA GLY A 390 -9.33 14.02 -7.71
C GLY A 390 -8.06 14.84 -7.87
N ASN A 391 -7.74 15.74 -6.94
CA ASN A 391 -6.49 16.48 -6.90
C ASN A 391 -5.34 15.62 -6.33
N ARG A 392 -4.17 15.67 -6.97
CA ARG A 392 -2.91 15.06 -6.48
C ARG A 392 -2.08 15.99 -5.59
N CYS A 393 -2.53 17.23 -5.41
CA CYS A 393 -1.86 18.26 -4.61
C CYS A 393 -2.90 19.19 -3.99
N GLU A 394 -2.50 20.05 -3.06
CA GLU A 394 -3.44 20.95 -2.37
C GLU A 394 -3.69 22.28 -3.09
N LYS A 395 -2.92 22.61 -4.13
CA LYS A 395 -3.07 23.85 -4.91
C LYS A 395 -4.52 24.20 -5.29
N PRO A 396 -5.35 23.27 -5.81
CA PRO A 396 -6.74 23.59 -6.13
C PRO A 396 -7.65 23.80 -4.92
N VAL A 397 -7.26 23.31 -3.74
CA VAL A 397 -8.03 23.41 -2.49
C VAL A 397 -7.73 24.71 -1.75
N THR A 398 -6.45 25.05 -1.57
CA THR A 398 -6.04 26.17 -0.71
C THR A 398 -6.00 27.52 -1.43
N ARG A 399 -6.00 27.54 -2.78
CA ARG A 399 -5.80 28.74 -3.64
C ARG A 399 -4.55 29.57 -3.31
N ARG A 400 -3.70 29.12 -2.38
CA ARG A 400 -2.41 29.70 -2.07
C ARG A 400 -1.37 28.93 -2.89
N ALA A 401 -0.65 29.63 -3.75
CA ALA A 401 0.71 29.21 -4.05
C ALA A 401 1.45 29.31 -2.73
N GLU A 402 1.69 28.20 -2.04
CA GLU A 402 2.37 28.26 -0.76
C GLU A 402 3.76 28.87 -0.97
N GLN A 403 3.90 30.10 -0.49
CA GLN A 403 5.15 30.73 -0.09
C GLN A 403 5.60 30.21 1.29
N ASN A 404 5.15 29.02 1.71
CA ASN A 404 5.82 28.31 2.78
C ASN A 404 7.15 27.82 2.21
N LYS A 405 8.25 28.06 2.93
CA LYS A 405 9.47 27.28 2.73
C LYS A 405 9.13 25.84 3.07
N GLU A 406 8.61 25.08 2.11
CA GLU A 406 8.32 23.67 2.32
C GLU A 406 9.64 22.99 2.72
N LEU A 407 9.69 22.45 3.94
CA LEU A 407 10.81 21.67 4.45
C LEU A 407 10.79 20.29 3.77
N ASN A 408 11.15 20.29 2.49
CA ASN A 408 11.08 19.12 1.62
C ASN A 408 12.44 18.86 0.96
N MET A 409 13.17 17.89 1.51
CA MET A 409 14.47 17.48 0.99
C MET A 409 14.39 16.85 -0.40
N TYR A 410 13.30 16.16 -0.74
CA TYR A 410 13.12 15.56 -2.07
C TYR A 410 13.01 16.65 -3.15
N ALA A 411 12.23 17.69 -2.89
CA ALA A 411 12.12 18.85 -3.78
C ALA A 411 13.47 19.59 -3.93
N TYR A 412 14.21 19.77 -2.84
CA TYR A 412 15.55 20.39 -2.87
C TYR A 412 16.54 19.56 -3.70
N LYS A 413 16.61 18.24 -3.47
CA LYS A 413 17.47 17.32 -4.24
C LYS A 413 17.13 17.35 -5.72
N LEU A 414 15.85 17.27 -6.08
CA LEU A 414 15.43 17.34 -7.47
C LEU A 414 15.83 18.67 -8.13
N ALA A 415 15.65 19.80 -7.43
CA ALA A 415 16.07 21.11 -7.93
C ALA A 415 17.59 21.22 -8.14
N GLN A 416 18.40 20.62 -7.26
CA GLN A 416 19.85 20.53 -7.43
C GLN A 416 20.21 19.71 -8.68
N LEU A 417 19.56 18.57 -8.90
CA LEU A 417 19.82 17.74 -10.07
C LEU A 417 19.42 18.43 -11.38
N LEU A 418 18.31 19.16 -11.39
CA LEU A 418 17.86 19.94 -12.55
C LEU A 418 18.75 21.14 -12.88
N SER A 419 19.67 21.53 -11.97
CA SER A 419 20.65 22.60 -12.21
C SER A 419 21.80 22.19 -13.13
N TYR A 420 22.03 20.89 -13.31
CA TYR A 420 23.03 20.35 -14.24
C TYR A 420 22.53 20.46 -15.68
N ARG A 421 22.65 21.66 -16.27
CA ARG A 421 22.21 21.97 -17.63
C ARG A 421 23.24 21.55 -18.68
N PRO A 422 22.82 21.18 -19.91
CA PRO A 422 23.77 20.92 -20.99
C PRO A 422 24.72 22.11 -21.21
N VAL A 423 26.00 21.81 -21.40
CA VAL A 423 27.05 22.79 -21.73
C VAL A 423 27.70 22.32 -23.02
N GLU A 424 27.66 23.14 -24.06
CA GLU A 424 28.27 22.79 -25.35
C GLU A 424 29.75 22.45 -25.18
N GLY A 425 30.17 21.36 -25.81
CA GLY A 425 31.53 20.84 -25.72
C GLY A 425 32.02 20.33 -27.07
N PRO A 426 33.35 20.30 -27.29
CA PRO A 426 33.95 19.94 -28.58
C PRO A 426 33.74 18.48 -28.99
N ARG A 427 33.30 17.61 -28.07
CA ARG A 427 33.10 16.17 -28.33
C ARG A 427 31.64 15.77 -28.60
N GLY A 428 30.76 16.76 -28.80
CA GLY A 428 29.36 16.54 -29.12
C GLY A 428 28.53 16.09 -27.92
N LYS A 429 27.36 15.52 -28.19
CA LYS A 429 26.34 15.19 -27.19
C LYS A 429 26.48 13.78 -26.65
N ILE A 430 26.30 13.63 -25.33
CA ILE A 430 26.17 12.34 -24.67
C ILE A 430 24.91 12.30 -23.80
N GLY A 431 24.07 11.28 -24.01
CA GLY A 431 22.81 11.07 -23.32
C GLY A 431 22.99 10.31 -22.01
N ILE A 432 22.32 10.74 -20.94
CA ILE A 432 22.22 9.99 -19.68
C ILE A 432 20.73 9.78 -19.37
N PRO A 433 20.23 8.53 -19.34
CA PRO A 433 18.84 8.28 -18.99
C PRO A 433 18.63 8.45 -17.47
N MET A 434 17.72 9.35 -17.09
CA MET A 434 17.44 9.74 -15.71
C MET A 434 16.47 8.77 -15.01
N GLY A 435 17.01 7.65 -14.55
CA GLY A 435 16.29 6.75 -13.65
C GLY A 435 17.24 5.91 -12.79
N LEU A 436 16.65 5.06 -11.93
CA LEU A 436 17.39 4.21 -11.00
C LEU A 436 18.44 4.98 -10.17
N ASN A 437 19.70 4.52 -10.16
CA ASN A 437 20.82 5.14 -9.44
C ASN A 437 21.31 6.45 -10.08
N MET A 438 20.88 6.80 -11.31
CA MET A 438 21.32 8.04 -11.95
C MET A 438 20.84 9.29 -11.22
N TYR A 439 19.73 9.21 -10.50
CA TYR A 439 19.29 10.31 -9.63
C TYR A 439 20.29 10.66 -8.52
N GLU A 440 21.17 9.75 -8.11
CA GLU A 440 22.25 10.07 -7.17
C GLU A 440 23.59 10.29 -7.88
N LEU A 441 23.84 9.58 -8.97
CA LEU A 441 25.14 9.59 -9.64
C LEU A 441 25.26 10.67 -10.72
N LEU A 442 24.20 11.41 -11.04
CA LEU A 442 24.24 12.49 -12.03
C LEU A 442 25.36 13.53 -11.74
N PRO A 443 25.55 14.05 -10.51
CA PRO A 443 26.66 14.96 -10.20
C PRO A 443 28.04 14.42 -10.63
N PHE A 444 28.27 13.13 -10.43
CA PHE A 444 29.50 12.46 -10.82
C PHE A 444 29.61 12.38 -12.34
N TRP A 445 28.61 11.78 -13.00
CA TRP A 445 28.67 11.51 -14.44
C TRP A 445 28.62 12.79 -15.28
N TYR A 446 27.78 13.75 -14.91
CA TYR A 446 27.72 15.05 -15.54
C TYR A 446 29.09 15.73 -15.50
N THR A 447 29.70 15.84 -14.31
CA THR A 447 31.00 16.51 -14.15
C THR A 447 32.09 15.80 -14.94
N LEU A 448 32.10 14.47 -14.92
CA LEU A 448 33.06 13.66 -15.68
C LEU A 448 32.99 13.98 -17.18
N PHE A 449 31.80 13.87 -17.78
CA PHE A 449 31.63 14.05 -19.23
C PHE A 449 31.77 15.50 -19.67
N THR A 450 31.28 16.46 -18.88
CA THR A 450 31.49 17.88 -19.16
C THR A 450 32.98 18.24 -19.12
N LYS A 451 33.76 17.70 -18.16
CA LYS A 451 35.22 17.91 -18.11
C LYS A 451 35.96 17.25 -19.27
N LEU A 452 35.45 16.13 -19.78
CA LEU A 452 35.94 15.51 -21.01
C LEU A 452 35.53 16.29 -22.28
N GLY A 453 34.67 17.32 -22.16
CA GLY A 453 34.25 18.16 -23.27
C GLY A 453 33.03 17.63 -24.04
N PHE A 454 32.20 16.81 -23.41
CA PHE A 454 30.88 16.43 -23.95
C PHE A 454 29.79 17.36 -23.44
N GLU A 455 28.81 17.63 -24.30
CA GLU A 455 27.52 18.20 -23.91
C GLU A 455 26.65 17.09 -23.30
N VAL A 456 26.49 17.11 -21.98
CA VAL A 456 25.69 16.12 -21.26
C VAL A 456 24.21 16.47 -21.36
N VAL A 457 23.44 15.58 -21.98
CA VAL A 457 21.99 15.69 -22.15
C VAL A 457 21.32 14.60 -21.31
N THR A 458 20.43 14.98 -20.41
CA THR A 458 19.63 14.03 -19.63
C THR A 458 18.29 13.78 -20.28
N SER A 459 17.73 12.58 -20.15
CA SER A 459 16.33 12.34 -20.51
C SER A 459 15.39 13.22 -19.65
N PRO A 460 14.15 13.49 -20.11
CA PRO A 460 13.21 14.33 -19.35
C PRO A 460 12.79 13.65 -18.04
N LEU A 461 12.12 14.41 -17.16
CA LEU A 461 11.47 13.82 -16.00
C LEU A 461 10.43 12.80 -16.45
N SER A 462 10.31 11.68 -15.72
CA SER A 462 9.35 10.64 -16.09
C SER A 462 7.92 11.17 -16.11
N SER A 463 7.14 10.59 -17.01
CA SER A 463 5.71 10.82 -17.12
C SER A 463 5.04 9.52 -17.55
N ARG A 464 3.71 9.47 -17.43
CA ARG A 464 2.93 8.36 -17.97
C ARG A 464 3.13 8.16 -19.47
N GLU A 465 3.31 9.24 -20.22
CA GLU A 465 3.57 9.21 -21.67
C GLU A 465 4.91 8.56 -21.97
N LEU A 466 5.99 8.98 -21.29
CA LEU A 466 7.32 8.38 -21.41
C LEU A 466 7.31 6.88 -21.07
N TYR A 467 6.55 6.46 -20.06
CA TYR A 467 6.36 5.04 -19.76
C TYR A 467 5.73 4.29 -20.93
N LEU A 468 4.65 4.82 -21.51
CA LEU A 468 3.92 4.19 -22.61
C LEU A 468 4.77 4.09 -23.88
N GLU A 469 5.60 5.10 -24.17
CA GLU A 469 6.56 5.08 -25.28
C GLU A 469 7.54 3.91 -25.16
N GLY A 470 8.04 3.64 -23.96
CA GLY A 470 8.95 2.54 -23.67
C GLY A 470 8.31 1.15 -23.60
N GLN A 471 6.99 1.07 -23.43
CA GLN A 471 6.29 -0.14 -22.98
C GLN A 471 6.53 -1.36 -23.88
N SER A 472 6.59 -1.15 -25.20
CA SER A 472 6.75 -2.23 -26.19
C SER A 472 8.10 -2.96 -26.11
N THR A 473 9.09 -2.36 -25.45
CA THR A 473 10.44 -2.93 -25.32
C THR A 473 10.69 -3.59 -23.96
N ILE A 474 9.69 -3.59 -23.06
CA ILE A 474 9.80 -4.18 -21.73
C ILE A 474 9.66 -5.70 -21.84
N PRO A 475 10.67 -6.50 -21.44
CA PRO A 475 10.62 -7.96 -21.60
C PRO A 475 9.83 -8.66 -20.50
N SER A 476 9.61 -8.00 -19.36
CA SER A 476 8.97 -8.61 -18.19
C SER A 476 8.12 -7.61 -17.43
N ASP A 477 6.85 -7.97 -17.22
CA ASP A 477 5.93 -7.17 -16.42
C ASP A 477 6.12 -7.29 -14.91
N THR A 478 6.95 -8.22 -14.45
CA THR A 478 7.17 -8.46 -13.01
C THR A 478 8.30 -7.62 -12.43
N VAL A 479 9.09 -6.95 -13.27
CA VAL A 479 10.14 -6.03 -12.81
C VAL A 479 9.56 -4.76 -12.19
N CYS A 480 10.31 -4.12 -11.30
CA CYS A 480 9.84 -2.91 -10.62
C CYS A 480 9.58 -1.76 -11.62
N PHE A 481 8.55 -0.96 -11.33
CA PHE A 481 8.14 0.17 -12.17
C PHE A 481 9.28 1.16 -12.52
N PRO A 482 10.21 1.51 -11.61
CA PRO A 482 11.36 2.35 -11.95
C PRO A 482 12.26 1.78 -13.05
N ALA A 483 12.40 0.46 -13.13
CA ALA A 483 13.21 -0.18 -14.16
C ALA A 483 12.47 -0.16 -15.51
N LYS A 484 11.15 -0.39 -15.50
CA LYS A 484 10.32 -0.26 -16.70
C LYS A 484 10.44 1.12 -17.36
N LEU A 485 10.48 2.19 -16.56
CA LEU A 485 10.66 3.56 -17.03
C LEU A 485 11.96 3.80 -17.80
N MET A 486 13.02 3.01 -17.55
CA MET A 486 14.30 3.17 -18.25
C MET A 486 14.18 2.96 -19.76
N HIS A 487 13.23 2.14 -20.21
CA HIS A 487 12.95 1.95 -21.63
C HIS A 487 12.50 3.26 -22.28
N GLY A 488 11.55 3.96 -21.66
CA GLY A 488 11.08 5.26 -22.13
C GLY A 488 12.17 6.33 -22.10
N HIS A 489 12.99 6.35 -21.05
CA HIS A 489 14.10 7.31 -20.94
C HIS A 489 15.13 7.15 -22.05
N VAL A 490 15.46 5.91 -22.41
CA VAL A 490 16.42 5.62 -23.49
C VAL A 490 15.81 5.97 -24.84
N LEU A 491 14.56 5.57 -25.13
CA LEU A 491 13.88 5.94 -26.37
C LEU A 491 13.76 7.47 -26.54
N SER A 492 13.40 8.18 -25.47
CA SER A 492 13.29 9.65 -25.50
C SER A 492 14.62 10.33 -25.87
N LEU A 493 15.77 9.79 -25.43
CA LEU A 493 17.08 10.30 -25.85
C LEU A 493 17.35 10.03 -27.33
N ILE A 494 16.97 8.85 -27.84
CA ILE A 494 17.10 8.50 -29.25
C ILE A 494 16.26 9.44 -30.12
N ASP A 495 15.02 9.71 -29.72
CA ASP A 495 14.08 10.58 -30.43
C ASP A 495 14.55 12.05 -30.43
N GLN A 496 15.29 12.47 -29.40
CA GLN A 496 15.98 13.76 -29.36
C GLN A 496 17.23 13.82 -30.26
N GLY A 497 17.53 12.76 -30.99
CA GLY A 497 18.67 12.66 -31.91
C GLY A 497 20.01 12.39 -31.23
N ILE A 498 20.00 11.95 -29.97
CA ILE A 498 21.24 11.64 -29.23
C ILE A 498 21.80 10.31 -29.73
N ARG A 499 23.02 10.35 -30.27
CA ARG A 499 23.67 9.18 -30.89
C ARG A 499 24.57 8.37 -29.96
N SER A 500 25.01 8.98 -28.85
CA SER A 500 25.82 8.32 -27.82
C SER A 500 25.09 8.39 -26.50
N ILE A 501 24.73 7.25 -25.93
CA ILE A 501 23.98 7.15 -24.68
C ILE A 501 24.83 6.36 -23.69
N PHE A 502 25.07 6.95 -22.52
CA PHE A 502 25.84 6.36 -21.44
C PHE A 502 24.91 5.85 -20.34
N TYR A 503 24.89 4.52 -20.17
CA TYR A 503 24.16 3.87 -19.09
C TYR A 503 24.91 2.60 -18.67
N PRO A 504 25.93 2.71 -17.79
CA PRO A 504 26.89 1.65 -17.52
C PRO A 504 26.37 0.58 -16.57
N CYS A 505 26.89 -0.64 -16.70
CA CYS A 505 26.69 -1.70 -15.71
C CYS A 505 27.54 -1.43 -14.46
N MET A 506 26.92 -1.55 -13.28
CA MET A 506 27.55 -1.18 -12.00
C MET A 506 27.24 -2.20 -10.90
N SER A 507 28.04 -3.26 -10.81
CA SER A 507 27.92 -4.23 -9.70
C SER A 507 28.06 -3.57 -8.33
N TYR A 508 29.06 -2.70 -8.20
CA TYR A 508 29.42 -2.02 -6.96
C TYR A 508 29.09 -0.53 -7.06
N ASN A 509 28.52 0.00 -5.99
CA ASN A 509 28.31 1.43 -5.78
C ASN A 509 29.43 2.02 -4.90
N PHE A 510 29.37 3.30 -4.54
CA PHE A 510 30.30 3.88 -3.58
C PHE A 510 30.33 3.10 -2.26
N ASP A 511 31.54 2.87 -1.75
CA ASP A 511 31.75 2.24 -0.45
C ASP A 511 31.67 3.28 0.67
N GLU A 512 30.50 3.35 1.30
CA GLU A 512 30.24 4.21 2.44
C GLU A 512 30.64 3.58 3.78
N LYS A 513 31.19 2.36 3.76
CA LYS A 513 31.64 1.62 4.95
C LYS A 513 30.55 1.34 6.00
N MET A 514 29.30 1.36 5.56
CA MET A 514 28.12 1.10 6.40
C MET A 514 27.65 -0.36 6.34
N GLY A 515 27.92 -1.04 5.22
CA GLY A 515 27.52 -2.42 4.97
C GLY A 515 28.63 -3.45 5.18
N ASP A 516 28.29 -4.72 4.99
CA ASP A 516 29.25 -5.80 4.73
C ASP A 516 29.76 -5.75 3.29
N ASN A 517 28.98 -5.14 2.39
CA ASN A 517 29.36 -4.86 1.02
C ASN A 517 28.67 -3.57 0.53
N HIS A 518 28.92 -3.19 -0.71
CA HIS A 518 28.43 -1.96 -1.35
C HIS A 518 27.88 -2.26 -2.75
N TYR A 519 27.13 -3.35 -2.91
CA TYR A 519 26.53 -3.72 -4.18
C TYR A 519 25.35 -2.81 -4.55
N ASN A 520 25.14 -2.60 -5.84
CA ASN A 520 23.82 -2.27 -6.37
C ASN A 520 22.95 -3.54 -6.42
N CYS A 521 21.62 -3.40 -6.35
CA CYS A 521 20.77 -4.57 -6.59
C CYS A 521 20.90 -5.03 -8.05
N PRO A 522 20.64 -6.31 -8.37
CA PRO A 522 20.86 -6.85 -9.72
C PRO A 522 20.13 -6.08 -10.82
N VAL A 523 18.92 -5.55 -10.53
CA VAL A 523 18.19 -4.69 -11.45
C VAL A 523 18.99 -3.40 -11.72
N VAL A 524 19.34 -2.65 -10.68
CA VAL A 524 20.11 -1.39 -10.84
C VAL A 524 21.49 -1.64 -11.45
N ALA A 525 22.13 -2.76 -11.13
CA ALA A 525 23.48 -3.07 -11.59
C ALA A 525 23.54 -3.42 -13.08
N TYR A 526 22.53 -4.13 -13.61
CA TYR A 526 22.61 -4.80 -14.91
C TYR A 526 21.41 -4.53 -15.84
N TYR A 527 20.49 -3.63 -15.48
CA TYR A 527 19.42 -3.22 -16.40
C TYR A 527 19.91 -2.70 -17.76
N PRO A 528 21.10 -2.06 -17.88
CA PRO A 528 21.61 -1.68 -19.19
C PRO A 528 21.69 -2.85 -20.19
N GLU A 529 22.08 -4.05 -19.76
CA GLU A 529 22.11 -5.25 -20.61
C GLU A 529 20.70 -5.61 -21.11
N VAL A 530 19.69 -5.48 -20.24
CA VAL A 530 18.29 -5.74 -20.58
C VAL A 530 17.79 -4.75 -21.62
N ILE A 531 18.13 -3.46 -21.47
CA ILE A 531 17.81 -2.44 -22.47
C ILE A 531 18.49 -2.76 -23.80
N ALA A 532 19.80 -3.02 -23.79
CA ALA A 532 20.56 -3.35 -25.00
C ALA A 532 19.97 -4.55 -25.76
N ALA A 533 19.54 -5.58 -25.03
CA ALA A 533 19.01 -6.81 -25.63
C ALA A 533 17.57 -6.68 -26.17
N ASN A 534 16.78 -5.69 -25.71
CA ASN A 534 15.34 -5.61 -26.03
C ASN A 534 14.94 -4.33 -26.77
N THR A 535 15.85 -3.38 -26.98
CA THR A 535 15.57 -2.12 -27.67
C THR A 535 16.30 -2.07 -29.01
N THR A 536 15.64 -2.50 -30.08
CA THR A 536 16.17 -2.48 -31.46
C THR A 536 16.52 -1.08 -31.96
N ALA A 537 15.88 -0.03 -31.40
CA ALA A 537 16.19 1.37 -31.73
C ALA A 537 17.63 1.78 -31.37
N LEU A 538 18.35 0.98 -30.57
CA LEU A 538 19.77 1.20 -30.25
C LEU A 538 20.71 0.71 -31.36
N GLU A 539 20.24 -0.03 -32.35
CA GLU A 539 21.06 -0.50 -33.46
C GLU A 539 21.72 0.68 -34.20
N GLY A 540 23.05 0.65 -34.29
CA GLY A 540 23.83 1.72 -34.92
C GLY A 540 24.06 2.96 -34.05
N LEU A 541 23.66 2.94 -32.78
CA LEU A 541 23.99 3.97 -31.79
C LEU A 541 25.12 3.52 -30.87
N ASN A 542 25.84 4.48 -30.28
CA ASN A 542 26.84 4.19 -29.25
C ASN A 542 26.15 4.05 -27.89
N PHE A 543 25.65 2.87 -27.58
CA PHE A 543 25.10 2.55 -26.26
C PHE A 543 26.22 2.02 -25.35
N ILE A 544 26.69 2.85 -24.43
CA ILE A 544 27.83 2.55 -23.55
C ILE A 544 27.30 1.96 -22.26
N HIS A 545 27.25 0.62 -22.20
CA HIS A 545 26.75 -0.15 -21.06
C HIS A 545 27.82 -1.01 -20.36
N ASP A 546 29.09 -0.74 -20.64
CA ASP A 546 30.22 -1.45 -20.04
C ASP A 546 30.22 -1.42 -18.51
N TYR A 547 30.98 -2.34 -17.94
CA TYR A 547 31.10 -2.52 -16.50
C TYR A 547 32.06 -1.49 -15.91
N VAL A 548 31.53 -0.63 -15.03
CA VAL A 548 32.31 0.43 -14.36
C VAL A 548 32.38 0.21 -12.85
N GLY A 549 33.55 0.51 -12.28
CA GLY A 549 33.86 0.29 -10.86
C GLY A 549 34.24 1.57 -10.12
N ILE A 550 33.30 2.50 -9.92
CA ILE A 550 33.58 3.80 -9.26
C ILE A 550 33.99 3.68 -7.78
N HIS A 551 33.71 2.55 -7.13
CA HIS A 551 34.22 2.23 -5.79
C HIS A 551 35.76 2.16 -5.74
N ARG A 552 36.42 1.83 -6.85
CA ARG A 552 37.88 1.74 -6.96
C ARG A 552 38.48 3.03 -7.52
N ARG A 553 38.47 4.09 -6.70
CA ARG A 553 38.93 5.44 -7.10
C ARG A 553 40.30 5.46 -7.80
N HIS A 554 41.24 4.63 -7.35
CA HIS A 554 42.59 4.54 -7.93
C HIS A 554 42.58 3.92 -9.35
N ASP A 555 41.81 2.86 -9.55
CA ASP A 555 41.86 2.05 -10.77
C ASP A 555 40.85 2.53 -11.83
N PHE A 556 39.78 3.19 -11.39
CA PHE A 556 38.68 3.67 -12.24
C PHE A 556 39.17 4.49 -13.45
N PRO A 557 40.05 5.51 -13.33
CA PRO A 557 40.44 6.31 -14.49
C PRO A 557 41.14 5.51 -15.60
N GLY A 558 41.98 4.54 -15.22
CA GLY A 558 42.64 3.67 -16.20
C GLY A 558 41.65 2.78 -16.93
N LYS A 559 40.78 2.09 -16.19
CA LYS A 559 39.75 1.21 -16.77
C LYS A 559 38.69 1.97 -17.56
N PHE A 560 38.30 3.15 -17.11
CA PHE A 560 37.34 3.98 -17.83
C PHE A 560 37.93 4.55 -19.11
N HIS A 561 39.23 4.87 -19.14
CA HIS A 561 39.92 5.23 -20.39
C HIS A 561 39.93 4.07 -21.41
N GLU A 562 40.19 2.84 -20.97
CA GLU A 562 40.08 1.65 -21.83
C GLU A 562 38.68 1.55 -22.47
N ILE A 563 37.62 1.68 -21.65
CA ILE A 563 36.23 1.67 -22.13
C ILE A 563 35.98 2.78 -23.15
N LEU A 564 36.27 4.04 -22.79
CA LEU A 564 36.00 5.18 -23.67
C LEU A 564 36.75 5.11 -25.00
N SER A 565 37.93 4.48 -25.03
CA SER A 565 38.74 4.31 -26.24
C SER A 565 38.07 3.41 -27.29
N HIS A 566 37.11 2.57 -26.89
CA HIS A 566 36.31 1.78 -27.84
C HIS A 566 35.28 2.63 -28.59
N TYR A 567 34.81 3.72 -27.97
CA TYR A 567 33.70 4.54 -28.49
C TYR A 567 34.17 5.86 -29.08
N PHE A 568 35.27 6.43 -28.56
CA PHE A 568 35.73 7.77 -28.91
C PHE A 568 37.24 7.79 -29.16
N LYS A 569 37.65 8.54 -30.19
CA LYS A 569 39.07 8.78 -30.51
C LYS A 569 39.56 10.07 -29.85
N GLY A 570 40.83 10.10 -29.43
CA GLY A 570 41.48 11.33 -28.96
C GLY A 570 41.13 11.77 -27.54
N ILE A 571 40.74 10.83 -26.67
CA ILE A 571 40.63 11.06 -25.22
C ILE A 571 41.87 10.45 -24.57
N SER A 572 42.73 11.27 -23.96
CA SER A 572 43.93 10.78 -23.27
C SER A 572 43.62 10.27 -21.87
N GLN A 573 44.42 9.33 -21.37
CA GLN A 573 44.30 8.85 -19.98
C GLN A 573 44.44 9.99 -18.95
N ARG A 574 45.24 11.02 -19.26
CA ARG A 574 45.41 12.20 -18.40
C ARG A 574 44.10 12.99 -18.27
N GLU A 575 43.42 13.25 -19.39
CA GLU A 575 42.10 13.91 -19.38
C GLU A 575 41.08 13.12 -18.55
N VAL A 576 41.04 11.79 -18.71
CA VAL A 576 40.14 10.93 -17.92
C VAL A 576 40.45 11.00 -16.42
N LYS A 577 41.73 11.01 -16.05
CA LYS A 577 42.14 11.14 -14.64
C LYS A 577 41.71 12.48 -14.03
N GLU A 578 42.00 13.59 -14.72
CA GLU A 578 41.61 14.93 -14.27
C GLU A 578 40.08 15.08 -14.16
N ALA A 579 39.35 14.57 -15.15
CA ALA A 579 37.89 14.56 -15.15
C ALA A 579 37.33 13.69 -14.01
N ALA A 580 37.91 12.52 -13.75
CA ALA A 580 37.49 11.64 -12.67
C ALA A 580 37.72 12.26 -11.30
N GLU A 581 38.88 12.90 -11.07
CA GLU A 581 39.15 13.61 -9.82
C GLU A 581 38.12 14.72 -9.55
N ALA A 582 37.77 15.49 -10.58
CA ALA A 582 36.70 16.50 -10.49
C ALA A 582 35.33 15.87 -10.22
N ALA A 583 35.01 14.74 -10.86
CA ALA A 583 33.74 14.03 -10.67
C ALA A 583 33.59 13.48 -9.23
N TYR A 584 34.65 12.88 -8.66
CA TYR A 584 34.63 12.46 -7.25
C TYR A 584 34.45 13.66 -6.32
N ALA A 585 35.15 14.77 -6.57
CA ALA A 585 35.02 15.97 -5.75
C ALA A 585 33.59 16.54 -5.79
N GLU A 586 32.96 16.57 -6.97
CA GLU A 586 31.57 17.05 -7.09
C GLU A 586 30.56 16.09 -6.45
N TYR A 587 30.76 14.77 -6.56
CA TYR A 587 29.89 13.79 -5.89
C TYR A 587 29.88 13.99 -4.37
N TYR A 588 31.04 14.06 -3.73
CA TYR A 588 31.12 14.30 -2.29
C TYR A 588 30.64 15.71 -1.92
N GLY A 589 30.97 16.72 -2.73
CA GLY A 589 30.47 18.08 -2.53
C GLY A 589 28.94 18.16 -2.61
N TYR A 590 28.30 17.39 -3.50
CA TYR A 590 26.85 17.27 -3.57
C TYR A 590 26.28 16.65 -2.28
N LEU A 591 26.82 15.52 -1.82
CA LEU A 591 26.38 14.89 -0.57
C LEU A 591 26.51 15.83 0.64
N ASP A 592 27.61 16.58 0.73
CA ASP A 592 27.83 17.56 1.80
C ASP A 592 26.80 18.70 1.75
N ARG A 593 26.41 19.16 0.55
CA ARG A 593 25.33 20.15 0.39
C ARG A 593 23.99 19.60 0.85
N ILE A 594 23.65 18.35 0.51
CA ILE A 594 22.42 17.69 0.96
C ILE A 594 22.39 17.58 2.49
N ARG A 595 23.47 17.08 3.10
CA ARG A 595 23.57 16.93 4.57
C ARG A 595 23.47 18.27 5.28
N ARG A 596 24.21 19.28 4.84
CA ARG A 596 24.13 20.63 5.43
C ARG A 596 22.72 21.19 5.33
N LYS A 597 22.09 21.09 4.16
CA LYS A 597 20.72 21.59 3.99
C LYS A 597 19.72 20.81 4.86
N GLY A 598 19.93 19.51 5.02
CA GLY A 598 19.10 18.66 5.86
C GLY A 598 19.20 19.02 7.34
N LYS A 599 20.41 19.31 7.84
CA LYS A 599 20.61 19.81 9.21
C LYS A 599 19.88 21.13 9.45
N GLU A 600 19.96 22.08 8.51
CA GLU A 600 19.18 23.33 8.57
C GLU A 600 17.67 23.07 8.63
N MET A 601 17.15 22.17 7.79
CA MET A 601 15.72 21.82 7.77
C MET A 601 15.25 21.14 9.06
N ILE A 602 16.09 20.30 9.67
CA ILE A 602 15.80 19.65 10.96
C ILE A 602 15.73 20.70 12.08
N GLU A 603 16.65 21.65 12.12
CA GLU A 603 16.65 22.74 13.10
C GLU A 603 15.41 23.64 12.96
N GLU A 604 15.04 23.99 11.72
CA GLU A 604 13.83 24.78 11.42
C GLU A 604 12.55 24.02 11.84
N ALA A 605 12.46 22.72 11.52
CA ALA A 605 11.32 21.89 11.93
C ALA A 605 11.17 21.81 13.45
N ARG A 606 12.29 21.66 14.18
CA ARG A 606 12.32 21.65 15.65
C ARG A 606 11.88 22.97 16.25
N ALA A 607 12.36 24.09 15.70
CA ALA A 607 11.96 25.42 16.14
C ALA A 607 10.45 25.66 15.98
N GLU A 608 9.88 25.15 14.89
CA GLU A 608 8.44 25.24 14.58
C GLU A 608 7.59 24.14 15.25
N LYS A 609 8.22 23.22 15.99
CA LYS A 609 7.58 22.03 16.60
C LYS A 609 6.83 21.16 15.57
N LYS A 610 7.32 21.11 14.34
CA LYS A 610 6.80 20.25 13.28
C LYS A 610 7.29 18.82 13.48
N PRO A 611 6.43 17.80 13.25
CA PRO A 611 6.89 16.42 13.16
C PRO A 611 7.95 16.28 12.04
N ILE A 612 8.99 15.47 12.26
CA ILE A 612 10.01 15.20 11.24
C ILE A 612 9.84 13.77 10.73
N ILE A 613 9.67 13.63 9.41
CA ILE A 613 9.61 12.35 8.72
C ILE A 613 10.90 12.13 7.94
N ILE A 614 11.62 11.07 8.29
CA ILE A 614 12.68 10.53 7.46
C ILE A 614 12.02 9.66 6.39
N LEU A 615 11.76 10.25 5.22
CA LEU A 615 11.22 9.55 4.07
C LEU A 615 12.37 8.78 3.41
N SER A 616 12.39 7.47 3.61
CA SER A 616 13.50 6.62 3.21
C SER A 616 13.14 5.80 1.99
N GLY A 617 13.98 5.82 0.96
CA GLY A 617 13.73 5.09 -0.26
C GLY A 617 15.01 4.69 -0.99
N ARG A 618 15.03 5.03 -2.28
CA ARG A 618 16.12 4.78 -3.23
C ARG A 618 16.25 6.04 -4.07
N PRO A 619 17.38 6.29 -4.73
CA PRO A 619 17.55 7.52 -5.50
C PRO A 619 16.43 7.79 -6.51
N TYR A 620 15.92 6.75 -7.16
CA TYR A 620 14.82 6.86 -8.12
C TYR A 620 13.47 7.26 -7.52
N HIS A 621 13.28 7.19 -6.21
CA HIS A 621 12.08 7.72 -5.57
C HIS A 621 12.06 9.27 -5.54
N LEU A 622 13.12 9.95 -6.02
CA LEU A 622 13.08 11.38 -6.33
C LEU A 622 12.28 11.70 -7.61
N ASP A 623 12.10 10.70 -8.48
CA ASP A 623 11.35 10.88 -9.70
C ASP A 623 9.87 11.19 -9.39
N PRO A 624 9.29 12.27 -9.94
CA PRO A 624 7.90 12.64 -9.67
C PRO A 624 6.86 11.57 -10.04
N GLU A 625 7.09 10.79 -11.11
CA GLU A 625 6.18 9.73 -11.55
C GLU A 625 6.28 8.49 -10.67
N ILE A 626 7.43 8.27 -10.02
CA ILE A 626 7.61 7.17 -9.06
C ILE A 626 7.14 7.59 -7.66
N ASN A 627 7.47 8.81 -7.23
CA ASN A 627 7.11 9.30 -5.90
C ASN A 627 5.60 9.54 -5.75
N HIS A 628 4.90 9.83 -6.85
CA HIS A 628 3.47 10.21 -6.86
C HIS A 628 3.12 11.43 -6.00
N GLY A 629 4.10 12.20 -5.53
CA GLY A 629 3.90 13.35 -4.64
C GLY A 629 3.68 12.98 -3.17
N ILE A 630 4.12 11.79 -2.75
CA ILE A 630 4.09 11.36 -1.34
C ILE A 630 4.87 12.35 -0.46
N ASP A 631 6.01 12.85 -0.94
CA ASP A 631 6.80 13.89 -0.26
C ASP A 631 5.97 15.15 0.05
N LYS A 632 5.23 15.64 -0.95
CA LYS A 632 4.36 16.83 -0.81
C LYS A 632 3.15 16.57 0.06
N LEU A 633 2.62 15.35 0.04
CA LEU A 633 1.52 14.95 0.91
C LEU A 633 1.95 14.95 2.37
N ILE A 634 3.17 14.51 2.69
CA ILE A 634 3.70 14.56 4.06
C ILE A 634 3.85 16.00 4.52
N THR A 635 4.38 16.90 3.66
CA THR A 635 4.50 18.31 4.02
C THR A 635 3.14 18.99 4.19
N SER A 636 2.16 18.62 3.38
CA SER A 636 0.80 19.17 3.49
C SER A 636 0.06 18.72 4.75
N LEU A 637 0.45 17.57 5.31
CA LEU A 637 0.02 17.12 6.63
C LEU A 637 0.76 17.81 7.79
N GLY A 638 1.63 18.79 7.51
CA GLY A 638 2.29 19.65 8.50
C GLY A 638 3.67 19.17 8.98
N ALA A 639 4.24 18.12 8.37
CA ALA A 639 5.54 17.56 8.75
C ALA A 639 6.70 18.04 7.85
N ALA A 640 7.92 18.02 8.37
CA ALA A 640 9.13 18.19 7.57
C ALA A 640 9.54 16.84 6.95
N VAL A 641 10.01 16.86 5.70
CA VAL A 641 10.49 15.68 4.97
C VAL A 641 11.99 15.76 4.78
N ILE A 642 12.69 14.79 5.37
CA ILE A 642 14.15 14.60 5.27
C ILE A 642 14.42 13.24 4.61
N SER A 643 15.44 13.15 3.75
CA SER A 643 15.84 11.89 3.11
C SER A 643 16.86 11.12 3.96
N GLU A 644 16.98 9.82 3.74
CA GLU A 644 17.84 8.94 4.56
C GLU A 644 19.33 9.32 4.54
N ASP A 645 19.81 9.83 3.40
CA ASP A 645 21.22 10.20 3.18
C ASP A 645 21.67 11.47 3.94
N VAL A 646 20.72 12.20 4.53
CA VAL A 646 21.00 13.32 5.45
C VAL A 646 21.46 12.84 6.81
N VAL A 647 20.96 11.68 7.26
CA VAL A 647 21.13 11.20 8.65
C VAL A 647 21.91 9.89 8.74
N SER A 648 22.09 9.20 7.61
CA SER A 648 22.72 7.88 7.60
C SER A 648 24.18 7.93 8.08
N ASP A 649 24.90 9.02 7.82
CA ASP A 649 26.31 9.18 8.23
C ASP A 649 26.51 9.43 9.74
N GLU A 650 25.44 9.73 10.48
CA GLU A 650 25.45 9.88 11.94
C GLU A 650 25.50 8.52 12.67
N VAL A 651 25.43 7.40 11.95
CA VAL A 651 25.42 6.05 12.51
C VAL A 651 26.55 5.21 11.95
N HIS A 652 27.38 4.67 12.85
CA HIS A 652 28.39 3.68 12.49
C HIS A 652 27.77 2.32 12.17
N LYS A 653 28.50 1.51 11.37
CA LYS A 653 28.12 0.13 11.07
C LYS A 653 27.77 -0.65 12.34
N PHE A 654 26.67 -1.39 12.28
CA PHE A 654 26.16 -2.19 13.38
C PHE A 654 25.70 -3.57 12.88
N PRO A 655 25.61 -4.59 13.76
CA PRO A 655 25.11 -5.91 13.38
C PRO A 655 23.63 -5.87 12.97
N THR A 656 23.30 -6.54 11.88
CA THR A 656 21.94 -6.73 11.37
C THR A 656 21.58 -8.22 11.36
N HIS A 657 20.29 -8.58 11.38
CA HIS A 657 19.87 -9.99 11.30
C HIS A 657 19.97 -10.56 9.88
N VAL A 658 20.12 -9.68 8.90
CA VAL A 658 20.29 -10.00 7.48
C VAL A 658 21.66 -9.56 6.99
N LEU A 659 22.15 -10.18 5.93
CA LEU A 659 23.43 -9.82 5.33
C LEU A 659 23.35 -8.43 4.67
N ASN A 660 24.13 -7.46 5.16
CA ASN A 660 24.00 -6.06 4.75
C ASN A 660 24.87 -5.76 3.51
N GLN A 661 24.39 -6.19 2.33
CA GLN A 661 25.20 -6.18 1.11
C GLN A 661 25.06 -4.95 0.21
N TRP A 662 24.00 -4.16 0.37
CA TRP A 662 23.61 -3.13 -0.60
C TRP A 662 23.71 -1.73 -0.02
N THR A 663 24.39 -0.81 -0.72
CA THR A 663 24.66 0.56 -0.23
C THR A 663 23.40 1.30 0.21
N TYR A 664 22.36 1.34 -0.63
CA TYR A 664 21.12 2.05 -0.29
C TYR A 664 20.33 1.41 0.86
N HIS A 665 20.48 0.11 1.09
CA HIS A 665 19.85 -0.57 2.22
C HIS A 665 20.64 -0.34 3.51
N ALA A 666 21.97 -0.30 3.44
CA ALA A 666 22.79 0.07 4.58
C ALA A 666 22.44 1.49 5.08
N ARG A 667 22.22 2.46 4.18
CA ARG A 667 21.71 3.80 4.55
C ARG A 667 20.34 3.74 5.21
N LEU A 668 19.42 2.95 4.65
CA LEU A 668 18.07 2.76 5.21
C LEU A 668 18.12 2.19 6.64
N TYR A 669 18.95 1.17 6.91
CA TYR A 669 19.13 0.61 8.25
C TYR A 669 19.73 1.62 9.22
N ALA A 670 20.73 2.39 8.77
CA ALA A 670 21.33 3.44 9.57
C ALA A 670 20.36 4.58 9.89
N ALA A 671 19.56 5.03 8.92
CA ALA A 671 18.50 6.01 9.15
C ALA A 671 17.46 5.50 10.16
N ALA A 672 17.04 4.23 10.05
CA ALA A 672 16.15 3.61 11.04
C ALA A 672 16.73 3.63 12.46
N ARG A 673 18.02 3.27 12.59
CA ARG A 673 18.73 3.28 13.87
C ARG A 673 18.88 4.69 14.43
N TYR A 674 19.16 5.68 13.57
CA TYR A 674 19.23 7.09 13.97
C TYR A 674 17.89 7.59 14.47
N VAL A 675 16.80 7.34 13.73
CA VAL A 675 15.43 7.71 14.14
C VAL A 675 15.06 7.12 15.50
N GLY A 676 15.50 5.89 15.79
CA GLY A 676 15.32 5.27 17.11
C GLY A 676 15.96 6.02 18.28
N THR A 677 16.88 6.96 18.02
CA THR A 677 17.49 7.83 19.04
C THR A 677 16.81 9.18 19.19
N GLN A 678 15.92 9.56 18.27
CA GLN A 678 15.35 10.89 18.17
C GLN A 678 13.85 10.86 18.53
N PRO A 679 13.38 11.56 19.58
CA PRO A 679 11.98 11.51 19.99
C PRO A 679 11.03 12.16 18.97
N ASP A 680 11.50 13.17 18.25
CA ASP A 680 10.75 14.02 17.32
C ASP A 680 10.75 13.52 15.86
N MET A 681 11.46 12.42 15.57
CA MET A 681 11.56 11.85 14.23
C MET A 681 10.82 10.51 14.10
N ASN A 682 10.28 10.25 12.92
CA ASN A 682 9.70 8.98 12.52
C ASN A 682 10.15 8.61 11.10
N LEU A 683 10.17 7.31 10.77
CA LEU A 683 10.59 6.81 9.47
C LEU A 683 9.38 6.34 8.65
N VAL A 684 9.32 6.80 7.40
CA VAL A 684 8.38 6.27 6.40
C VAL A 684 9.21 5.64 5.28
N GLN A 685 9.06 4.34 5.08
CA GLN A 685 9.79 3.60 4.05
C GLN A 685 8.97 3.52 2.75
N LEU A 686 9.57 3.97 1.65
CA LEU A 686 9.07 3.73 0.29
C LEU A 686 9.55 2.38 -0.23
N VAL A 687 8.62 1.55 -0.69
CA VAL A 687 8.89 0.21 -1.23
C VAL A 687 8.26 0.08 -2.60
N SER A 688 9.03 -0.37 -3.60
CA SER A 688 8.51 -0.54 -4.96
C SER A 688 7.92 -1.94 -5.17
N PHE A 689 6.74 -2.04 -5.79
CA PHE A 689 6.19 -3.32 -6.23
C PHE A 689 7.18 -4.01 -7.19
N GLY A 690 7.31 -5.35 -7.06
CA GLY A 690 8.30 -6.13 -7.83
C GLY A 690 9.74 -6.06 -7.32
N CYS A 691 10.03 -5.27 -6.27
CA CYS A 691 11.36 -5.24 -5.68
C CYS A 691 11.60 -6.49 -4.80
N GLY A 692 12.45 -7.40 -5.27
CA GLY A 692 12.81 -8.60 -4.50
C GLY A 692 13.63 -8.30 -3.23
N VAL A 693 14.44 -7.25 -3.24
CA VAL A 693 15.32 -6.90 -2.12
C VAL A 693 14.53 -6.30 -0.95
N ASP A 694 13.47 -5.53 -1.25
CA ASP A 694 12.60 -4.93 -0.24
C ASP A 694 11.86 -5.97 0.60
N ALA A 695 11.69 -7.20 0.09
CA ALA A 695 11.07 -8.30 0.83
C ALA A 695 11.88 -8.73 2.05
N ILE A 696 13.21 -8.55 2.02
CA ILE A 696 14.11 -8.92 3.13
C ILE A 696 14.38 -7.68 4.00
N THR A 697 14.59 -6.53 3.38
CA THR A 697 15.08 -5.34 4.09
C THR A 697 14.00 -4.61 4.88
N THR A 698 12.74 -4.76 4.47
CA THR A 698 11.59 -4.24 5.21
C THR A 698 11.52 -4.80 6.63
N ASP A 699 11.74 -6.11 6.79
CA ASP A 699 11.60 -6.77 8.09
C ASP A 699 12.71 -6.36 9.05
N GLU A 700 13.94 -6.17 8.54
CA GLU A 700 15.06 -5.65 9.32
C GLU A 700 14.82 -4.20 9.78
N VAL A 701 14.34 -3.32 8.89
CA VAL A 701 14.02 -1.93 9.24
C VAL A 701 12.93 -1.87 10.31
N ARG A 702 11.90 -2.70 10.17
CA ARG A 702 10.83 -2.82 11.15
C ARG A 702 11.39 -3.22 12.52
N SER A 703 12.22 -4.28 12.59
CA SER A 703 12.84 -4.74 13.84
C SER A 703 13.64 -3.62 14.52
N ILE A 704 14.48 -2.90 13.76
CA ILE A 704 15.31 -1.81 14.28
C ILE A 704 14.45 -0.70 14.92
N LEU A 705 13.31 -0.35 14.32
CA LEU A 705 12.42 0.70 14.82
C LEU A 705 11.60 0.22 16.02
N GLU A 706 11.03 -0.99 15.96
CA GLU A 706 10.18 -1.53 17.01
C GLU A 706 10.95 -1.83 18.30
N GLU A 707 12.23 -2.23 18.21
CA GLU A 707 13.15 -2.33 19.35
C GLU A 707 13.32 -1.01 20.12
N LYS A 708 13.06 0.12 19.45
CA LYS A 708 13.13 1.47 20.00
C LYS A 708 11.76 2.09 20.26
N GLU A 709 10.70 1.27 20.27
CA GLU A 709 9.31 1.71 20.44
C GLU A 709 8.89 2.77 19.40
N LYS A 710 9.44 2.70 18.17
CA LYS A 710 9.06 3.55 17.04
C LYS A 710 8.11 2.83 16.10
N ILE A 711 7.15 3.58 15.57
CA ILE A 711 6.15 3.06 14.62
C ILE A 711 6.79 2.87 13.25
N TYR A 712 6.79 1.63 12.75
CA TYR A 712 7.20 1.34 11.38
C TYR A 712 6.07 1.65 10.39
N THR A 713 6.31 2.54 9.42
CA THR A 713 5.35 2.88 8.37
C THR A 713 5.91 2.55 6.99
N GLN A 714 5.22 1.66 6.27
CA GLN A 714 5.55 1.30 4.89
C GLN A 714 4.55 1.91 3.91
N ILE A 715 5.05 2.49 2.82
CA ILE A 715 4.25 2.92 1.68
C ILE A 715 4.74 2.16 0.45
N LYS A 716 3.86 1.27 -0.05
CA LYS A 716 4.14 0.50 -1.25
C LYS A 716 3.72 1.30 -2.48
N ILE A 717 4.66 1.52 -3.38
CA ILE A 717 4.50 2.24 -4.64
C ILE A 717 4.38 1.22 -5.77
N ASP A 718 3.43 1.48 -6.66
CA ASP A 718 3.25 0.74 -7.90
C ASP A 718 2.92 1.71 -9.04
N GLU A 719 2.78 1.18 -10.26
CA GLU A 719 2.42 1.91 -11.47
C GLU A 719 1.09 2.70 -11.32
N ILE A 720 0.13 2.19 -10.54
CA ILE A 720 -1.23 2.75 -10.41
C ILE A 720 -1.45 3.38 -9.02
N THR A 721 -0.39 3.82 -8.33
CA THR A 721 -0.45 4.21 -6.90
C THR A 721 -1.67 5.08 -6.53
N ASN A 722 -2.47 4.59 -5.58
CA ASN A 722 -3.65 5.27 -5.04
C ASN A 722 -3.23 6.19 -3.87
N LEU A 723 -3.13 7.49 -4.13
CA LEU A 723 -2.80 8.49 -3.10
C LEU A 723 -3.79 8.53 -1.92
N GLY A 724 -5.02 8.06 -2.09
CA GLY A 724 -5.98 7.92 -0.99
C GLY A 724 -5.47 6.96 0.09
N ALA A 725 -4.97 5.78 -0.31
CA ALA A 725 -4.38 4.78 0.57
C ALA A 725 -3.18 5.34 1.35
N VAL A 726 -2.30 6.05 0.63
CA VAL A 726 -1.12 6.72 1.18
C VAL A 726 -1.54 7.76 2.23
N LYS A 727 -2.53 8.61 1.91
CA LYS A 727 -3.04 9.63 2.83
C LYS A 727 -3.61 9.00 4.11
N ILE A 728 -4.34 7.89 4.01
CA ILE A 728 -4.87 7.18 5.19
C ILE A 728 -3.74 6.66 6.08
N ARG A 729 -2.70 6.04 5.50
CA ARG A 729 -1.53 5.56 6.25
C ARG A 729 -0.81 6.69 6.99
N LEU A 730 -0.54 7.80 6.28
CA LEU A 730 0.14 8.95 6.87
C LEU A 730 -0.70 9.61 7.97
N ARG A 731 -2.01 9.82 7.74
CA ARG A 731 -2.91 10.36 8.78
C ARG A 731 -3.00 9.45 10.00
N SER A 732 -2.99 8.13 9.79
CA SER A 732 -2.99 7.17 10.90
C SER A 732 -1.69 7.23 11.70
N LEU A 733 -0.53 7.38 11.04
CA LEU A 733 0.75 7.61 11.71
C LEU A 733 0.68 8.89 12.55
N PHE A 734 0.29 10.03 11.97
CA PHE A 734 0.22 11.29 12.72
C PHE A 734 -0.74 11.24 13.90
N ALA A 735 -1.91 10.60 13.73
CA ALA A 735 -2.85 10.43 14.83
C ALA A 735 -2.30 9.55 15.96
N ALA A 736 -1.53 8.49 15.64
CA ALA A 736 -0.87 7.67 16.65
C ALA A 736 0.21 8.47 17.40
N LEU A 737 0.98 9.29 16.70
CA LEU A 737 1.99 10.18 17.30
C LEU A 737 1.37 11.26 18.19
N GLU A 738 0.25 11.84 17.79
CA GLU A 738 -0.51 12.80 18.62
C GLU A 738 -0.99 12.15 19.93
N GLN A 739 -1.55 10.94 19.86
CA GLN A 739 -1.98 10.19 21.06
C GLN A 739 -0.82 9.86 22.00
N GLU A 740 0.36 9.58 21.46
CA GLU A 740 1.55 9.34 22.28
C GLU A 740 2.01 10.61 22.99
N ASN A 741 2.00 11.74 22.28
CA ASN A 741 2.35 13.05 22.84
C ASN A 741 1.35 13.53 23.92
N GLU A 742 0.04 13.36 23.68
CA GLU A 742 -1.02 13.69 24.66
C GLU A 742 -0.85 12.92 25.98
N ARG A 743 -0.20 11.75 25.96
CA ARG A 743 0.03 10.93 27.18
C ARG A 743 1.34 11.21 27.88
N ARG A 744 2.32 11.78 27.17
CA ARG A 744 3.60 12.24 27.75
C ARG A 744 3.47 13.63 28.39
N SER A 745 2.46 14.38 27.96
CA SER A 745 2.04 15.68 28.51
C SER A 745 1.20 15.49 29.77
#